data_AF-A0A8I1U1Z6-F1
#
_entry.id   AF-A0A8I1U1Z6-F1
#
_cell.length_a   1.000
_cell.length_b   1.000
_cell.length_c   1.000
_cell.angle_alpha   90.00
_cell.angle_beta   90.00
_cell.angle_gamma   90.00
#
_symmetry.space_group_name_H-M   'P 1'
#
loop_
_entity.id
_entity.type
_entity.pdbx_description
1 polymer ?
#
loop_
_entity_poly.entity_id
_entity_poly.type
_entity_poly.pdbx_seq_one_letter_code
_entity_poly.pdbx_strand_id
1 'polypeptide(L)'
;MLYLLKGSAQEVFTAFGQQSFILPSPKLEEEKNTFIKDISRSPFLGTEAQAQVLYSTWSSSAAFTYYAQGNIFGGILKCLFGSMPLLKEDEDIEYYQKQYAQLAFAYVDEHNRPCAFFCNFRKDQVHEWHIGLIRNTHLTPKEREICLLSSRELNLQEPMPVKRVPWLKNPLALFSHAPLIQKLIPLISDGNDINPDLLQLNLVLRYLNVTGSRLNLWNAINFNQFDIQNVLVPNPLLDLILETKLDRERLVTIEFLANINHIDSAIKVKLLSQDTLSSKLKLILFFVLYHAHRLDLFLRLVDEAQFIQLIPKYPQDAYQVGAFCFLYLHQVPQDIVESILADVDFRRLVNDYLSQNPTPDFLKGLNYLAQLPPSSGRTLCLFFLEHAPLTRDGYQEILQAAVDSPLMPEAFFYLLRNNLLKGGIKERVKWILSPHDHLWPTINIHFFKNQAINPIPGDQSPMAIGFLRSIMQVLILLKECDIDEKNKKHQLLEMGARGNFLRLLLLYLPQVPPLEKKLLINLVFDGLENSARSIEVNHLPVALHSSAQELLQKISLGHILLKSSAEEATYRWSVTTRDLRKWQCFNILIQKIEQTFTLVEHHLQQSAYQEQGQRWQQQKIIYQRNLHRIICHALESKDDRQSILEQAKWSLKSNQQQCTDFIEPSHSLILILLIKLANFIISVLTLTLANHIKKRCTGYGQFFTYSKTSEQLCLLTRAVEEEMEAYFSPF
;
A
#
# COMPACT_ATOMS: atom_id res chain seq x y z
N MET A 1 46.36 47.35 7.58
CA MET A 1 46.04 47.01 8.98
C MET A 1 44.53 46.85 9.05
N LEU A 2 44.05 45.83 9.73
CA LEU A 2 42.64 45.46 9.83
C LEU A 2 42.09 45.76 11.22
N TYR A 3 40.78 45.91 11.33
CA TYR A 3 40.08 46.23 12.58
C TYR A 3 39.51 44.95 13.18
N LEU A 4 39.99 44.58 14.36
CA LEU A 4 39.58 43.39 15.09
C LEU A 4 38.76 43.78 16.33
N LEU A 5 37.58 43.21 16.46
CA LEU A 5 36.71 43.35 17.61
C LEU A 5 36.36 41.96 18.16
N LYS A 6 36.44 41.78 19.48
CA LYS A 6 36.13 40.51 20.15
C LYS A 6 35.36 40.76 21.44
N GLY A 7 34.27 40.02 21.66
CA GLY A 7 33.47 40.05 22.88
C GLY A 7 32.34 39.03 22.85
N SER A 8 31.48 39.07 23.87
CA SER A 8 30.22 38.31 23.89
C SER A 8 29.20 38.90 22.92
N ALA A 9 28.20 38.12 22.51
CA ALA A 9 27.12 38.62 21.67
C ALA A 9 26.36 39.77 22.34
N GLN A 10 26.23 39.74 23.68
CA GLN A 10 25.67 40.85 24.44
C GLN A 10 26.44 42.15 24.22
N GLU A 11 27.76 42.13 24.39
CA GLU A 11 28.62 43.32 24.24
C GLU A 11 28.64 43.80 22.79
N VAL A 12 28.81 42.88 21.83
CA VAL A 12 28.93 43.23 20.42
C VAL A 12 27.63 43.82 19.87
N PHE A 13 26.48 43.17 20.06
CA PHE A 13 25.22 43.71 19.53
C PHE A 13 24.84 45.02 20.22
N THR A 14 25.18 45.21 21.50
CA THR A 14 25.01 46.48 22.20
C THR A 14 25.89 47.58 21.60
N ALA A 15 27.17 47.29 21.32
CA ALA A 15 28.10 48.23 20.71
C ALA A 15 27.65 48.72 19.32
N PHE A 16 26.91 47.92 18.56
CA PHE A 16 26.35 48.29 17.26
C PHE A 16 24.90 48.85 17.34
N GLY A 17 24.32 48.99 18.53
CA GLY A 17 22.93 49.45 18.71
C GLY A 17 21.86 48.44 18.26
N GLN A 18 22.22 47.16 18.17
CA GLN A 18 21.39 46.07 17.66
C GLN A 18 20.86 45.16 18.78
N GLN A 19 20.53 45.74 19.94
CA GLN A 19 20.14 45.02 21.15
C GLN A 19 18.88 44.15 20.96
N SER A 20 18.01 44.50 20.01
CA SER A 20 16.79 43.75 19.70
C SER A 20 17.04 42.28 19.32
N PHE A 21 18.20 41.97 18.75
CA PHE A 21 18.57 40.61 18.30
C PHE A 21 19.12 39.69 19.40
N ILE A 22 19.29 40.22 20.62
CA ILE A 22 19.80 39.49 21.79
C ILE A 22 18.82 39.49 22.97
N LEU A 23 17.63 40.08 22.80
CA LEU A 23 16.58 40.05 23.82
C LEU A 23 15.91 38.67 23.89
N PRO A 24 15.42 38.26 25.07
CA PRO A 24 14.62 37.05 25.20
C PRO A 24 13.28 37.20 24.47
N SER A 25 12.92 36.23 23.63
CA SER A 25 11.64 36.14 22.96
C SER A 25 10.54 35.73 23.96
N PRO A 26 9.43 36.47 24.06
CA PRO A 26 8.31 36.13 24.94
C PRO A 26 7.47 34.96 24.42
N LYS A 27 7.75 34.44 23.21
CA LYS A 27 6.94 33.44 22.50
C LYS A 27 7.72 32.18 22.16
N LEU A 28 8.12 31.44 23.18
CA LEU A 28 8.95 30.22 23.10
C LEU A 28 8.49 29.17 22.06
N GLU A 29 7.18 28.93 21.92
CA GLU A 29 6.64 27.97 20.94
C GLU A 29 6.78 28.45 19.48
N GLU A 30 6.65 29.75 19.23
CA GLU A 30 6.89 30.32 17.88
C GLU A 30 8.38 30.22 17.52
N GLU A 31 9.29 30.44 18.48
CA GLU A 31 10.74 30.31 18.27
C GLU A 31 11.16 28.86 18.02
N LYS A 32 10.60 27.91 18.77
CA LYS A 32 10.87 26.48 18.55
C LYS A 32 10.44 26.04 17.15
N ASN A 33 9.29 26.50 16.67
CA ASN A 33 8.83 26.25 15.31
C ASN A 33 9.71 26.94 14.26
N THR A 34 10.22 28.13 14.55
CA THR A 34 11.13 28.88 13.67
C THR A 34 12.48 28.17 13.58
N PHE A 35 13.03 27.71 14.71
CA PHE A 35 14.23 26.89 14.76
C PHE A 35 14.09 25.60 13.92
N ILE A 36 13.00 24.86 14.08
CA ILE A 36 12.76 23.61 13.33
C ILE A 36 12.76 23.87 11.81
N LYS A 37 12.23 25.02 11.38
CA LYS A 37 12.26 25.42 9.97
C LYS A 37 13.67 25.82 9.54
N ASP A 38 14.36 26.62 10.34
CA ASP A 38 15.65 27.22 9.99
C ASP A 38 16.81 26.22 10.03
N ILE A 39 16.80 25.22 10.92
CA ILE A 39 17.86 24.21 10.99
C ILE A 39 17.98 23.43 9.68
N SER A 40 16.84 23.10 9.04
CA SER A 40 16.82 22.40 7.75
C SER A 40 17.32 23.25 6.57
N ARG A 41 17.31 24.58 6.75
CA ARG A 41 17.71 25.58 5.74
C ARG A 41 19.07 26.20 6.02
N SER A 42 19.69 25.85 7.14
CA SER A 42 20.97 26.39 7.58
C SER A 42 22.10 25.77 6.74
N PRO A 43 22.91 26.59 6.02
CA PRO A 43 24.09 26.09 5.35
C PRO A 43 25.09 25.58 6.37
N PHE A 44 25.68 24.42 6.10
CA PHE A 44 26.58 23.72 7.00
C PHE A 44 27.82 23.24 6.26
N LEU A 45 28.98 23.45 6.88
CA LEU A 45 30.26 22.96 6.41
C LEU A 45 30.80 21.98 7.46
N GLY A 46 30.62 20.68 7.21
CA GLY A 46 31.06 19.64 8.14
C GLY A 46 30.78 18.22 7.66
N THR A 47 31.16 17.23 8.49
CA THR A 47 30.78 15.82 8.32
C THR A 47 29.38 15.55 8.86
N GLU A 48 28.81 14.38 8.54
CA GLU A 48 27.51 13.96 9.08
C GLU A 48 27.53 13.83 10.61
N ALA A 49 28.62 13.33 11.19
CA ALA A 49 28.82 13.29 12.63
C ALA A 49 28.79 14.68 13.27
N GLN A 50 29.44 15.66 12.63
CA GLN A 50 29.41 17.05 13.10
C GLN A 50 28.02 17.69 12.93
N ALA A 51 27.29 17.40 11.86
CA ALA A 51 25.91 17.87 11.72
C ALA A 51 24.99 17.28 12.79
N GLN A 52 25.19 16.02 13.17
CA GLN A 52 24.46 15.40 14.27
C GLN A 52 24.75 16.10 15.61
N VAL A 53 26.01 16.47 15.86
CA VAL A 53 26.37 17.29 17.04
C VAL A 53 25.64 18.64 16.99
N LEU A 54 25.73 19.37 15.87
CA LEU A 54 25.05 20.65 15.70
C LEU A 54 23.55 20.55 15.98
N TYR A 55 22.87 19.57 15.38
CA TYR A 55 21.44 19.35 15.53
C TYR A 55 21.07 18.96 16.96
N SER A 56 21.76 18.00 17.56
CA SER A 56 21.48 17.52 18.91
C SER A 56 21.69 18.62 19.95
N THR A 57 22.80 19.36 19.87
CA THR A 57 23.11 20.46 20.81
C THR A 57 22.06 21.58 20.71
N TRP A 58 21.68 21.98 19.51
CA TRP A 58 20.64 23.00 19.35
C TRP A 58 19.27 22.49 19.78
N SER A 59 18.91 21.24 19.46
CA SER A 59 17.62 20.65 19.82
C SER A 59 17.45 20.45 21.34
N SER A 60 18.56 20.25 22.07
CA SER A 60 18.55 20.11 23.53
C SER A 60 18.81 21.41 24.28
N SER A 61 19.04 22.54 23.60
CA SER A 61 19.44 23.79 24.26
C SER A 61 18.26 24.50 24.92
N ALA A 62 18.41 24.88 26.18
CA ALA A 62 17.47 25.76 26.88
C ALA A 62 17.47 27.21 26.34
N ALA A 63 18.37 27.55 25.42
CA ALA A 63 18.54 28.91 24.90
C ALA A 63 17.61 29.27 23.72
N PHE A 64 16.56 28.49 23.43
CA PHE A 64 15.53 28.87 22.46
C PHE A 64 14.91 30.24 22.76
N THR A 65 14.89 30.62 24.04
CA THR A 65 14.47 31.95 24.50
C THR A 65 15.25 33.07 23.82
N TYR A 66 16.51 32.87 23.43
CA TYR A 66 17.37 33.88 22.79
C TYR A 66 17.67 33.52 21.32
N TYR A 67 16.80 32.72 20.70
CA TYR A 67 16.92 32.39 19.30
C TYR A 67 16.53 33.59 18.45
N ALA A 68 17.29 33.78 17.37
CA ALA A 68 17.03 34.73 16.31
C ALA A 68 17.46 34.06 15.00
N GLN A 69 16.69 34.29 13.95
CA GLN A 69 16.97 33.73 12.63
C GLN A 69 18.40 34.11 12.19
N GLY A 70 19.18 33.11 11.78
CA GLY A 70 20.58 33.28 11.41
C GLY A 70 21.60 33.01 12.52
N ASN A 71 21.18 32.73 13.77
CA ASN A 71 22.11 32.37 14.84
C ASN A 71 22.89 31.07 14.56
N ILE A 72 22.23 30.07 13.96
CA ILE A 72 22.83 28.73 13.72
C ILE A 72 24.05 28.84 12.80
N PHE A 73 23.92 29.62 11.72
CA PHE A 73 24.88 29.68 10.62
C PHE A 73 25.55 31.05 10.47
N GLY A 74 25.38 31.96 11.43
CA GLY A 74 26.09 33.25 11.48
C GLY A 74 25.48 34.36 10.64
N GLY A 75 24.37 34.10 9.94
CA GLY A 75 23.65 35.11 9.15
C GLY A 75 23.18 36.31 9.98
N ILE A 76 23.01 36.14 11.30
CA ILE A 76 22.61 37.21 12.22
C ILE A 76 23.62 38.38 12.27
N LEU A 77 24.90 38.14 11.97
CA LEU A 77 25.93 39.19 12.01
C LEU A 77 25.73 40.25 10.93
N LYS A 78 24.94 39.96 9.88
CA LYS A 78 24.57 40.95 8.87
C LYS A 78 23.94 42.20 9.50
N CYS A 79 23.12 42.00 10.54
CA CYS A 79 22.38 43.08 11.18
C CYS A 79 23.29 44.14 11.81
N LEU A 80 24.52 43.80 12.18
CA LEU A 80 25.50 44.75 12.74
C LEU A 80 25.87 45.86 11.75
N PHE A 81 25.74 45.59 10.46
CA PHE A 81 26.21 46.50 9.40
C PHE A 81 25.05 47.18 8.64
N GLY A 82 23.82 47.09 9.16
CA GLY A 82 22.64 47.69 8.54
C GLY A 82 22.00 46.85 7.43
N SER A 83 20.99 47.42 6.75
CA SER A 83 20.21 46.73 5.71
C SER A 83 20.97 46.55 4.39
N MET A 84 21.85 47.49 4.05
CA MET A 84 22.67 47.51 2.83
C MET A 84 24.13 47.81 3.17
N PRO A 85 24.85 46.87 3.81
CA PRO A 85 26.25 47.08 4.17
C PRO A 85 27.13 47.26 2.93
N LEU A 86 28.11 48.16 3.00
CA LEU A 86 29.03 48.49 1.90
C LEU A 86 28.37 49.17 0.68
N LEU A 87 27.13 49.68 0.82
CA LEU A 87 26.52 50.54 -0.20
C LEU A 87 27.30 51.86 -0.31
N LYS A 88 27.58 52.31 -1.54
CA LYS A 88 28.22 53.61 -1.76
C LYS A 88 27.17 54.72 -1.75
N GLU A 89 27.61 55.94 -1.43
CA GLU A 89 26.76 57.12 -1.57
C GLU A 89 26.29 57.25 -3.03
N ASP A 90 24.99 57.50 -3.22
CA ASP A 90 24.30 57.66 -4.50
C ASP A 90 24.37 56.46 -5.47
N GLU A 91 24.68 55.25 -4.97
CA GLU A 91 24.72 54.05 -5.79
C GLU A 91 23.32 53.46 -6.05
N ASP A 92 23.12 53.02 -7.29
CA ASP A 92 21.93 52.27 -7.70
C ASP A 92 21.80 50.95 -6.91
N ILE A 93 20.63 50.74 -6.32
CA ILE A 93 20.35 49.59 -5.44
C ILE A 93 20.43 48.27 -6.22
N GLU A 94 19.99 48.22 -7.47
CA GLU A 94 20.05 47.00 -8.28
C GLU A 94 21.50 46.65 -8.63
N TYR A 95 22.32 47.66 -8.95
CA TYR A 95 23.74 47.47 -9.17
C TYR A 95 24.44 46.97 -7.90
N TYR A 96 24.17 47.59 -6.75
CA TYR A 96 24.67 47.13 -5.45
C TYR A 96 24.30 45.66 -5.19
N GLN A 97 23.04 45.28 -5.38
CA GLN A 97 22.59 43.90 -5.15
C GLN A 97 23.30 42.87 -6.03
N LYS A 98 23.71 43.24 -7.25
CA LYS A 98 24.49 42.36 -8.14
C LYS A 98 25.94 42.18 -7.66
N GLN A 99 26.53 43.22 -7.06
CA GLN A 99 27.92 43.20 -6.60
C GLN A 99 28.09 42.72 -5.16
N TYR A 100 27.05 42.88 -4.33
CA TYR A 100 27.07 42.48 -2.93
C TYR A 100 27.07 40.95 -2.80
N ALA A 101 28.04 40.46 -2.03
CA ALA A 101 28.23 39.05 -1.77
C ALA A 101 28.16 38.79 -0.26
N GLN A 102 27.50 37.69 0.12
CA GLN A 102 27.43 37.23 1.49
C GLN A 102 27.59 35.71 1.54
N LEU A 103 28.43 35.26 2.47
CA LEU A 103 28.66 33.86 2.77
C LEU A 103 28.44 33.64 4.26
N ALA A 104 27.57 32.71 4.62
CA ALA A 104 27.32 32.37 6.01
C ALA A 104 27.00 30.88 6.15
N PHE A 105 27.67 30.20 7.09
CA PHE A 105 27.48 28.78 7.32
C PHE A 105 27.82 28.38 8.75
N ALA A 106 27.19 27.30 9.21
CA ALA A 106 27.48 26.65 10.48
C ALA A 106 28.62 25.63 10.32
N TYR A 107 29.39 25.43 11.39
CA TYR A 107 30.37 24.35 11.50
C TYR A 107 30.46 23.87 12.97
N VAL A 108 31.20 22.79 13.20
CA VAL A 108 31.48 22.31 14.56
C VAL A 108 32.99 22.32 14.78
N ASP A 109 33.41 22.89 15.90
CA ASP A 109 34.83 22.98 16.26
C ASP A 109 35.39 21.64 16.77
N GLU A 110 36.71 21.57 17.00
CA GLU A 110 37.37 20.34 17.50
C GLU A 110 36.88 19.88 18.87
N HIS A 111 36.19 20.75 19.60
CA HIS A 111 35.64 20.47 20.93
C HIS A 111 34.15 20.15 20.87
N ASN A 112 33.61 19.81 19.69
CA ASN A 112 32.20 19.50 19.46
C ASN A 112 31.25 20.65 19.80
N ARG A 113 31.69 21.91 19.62
CA ARG A 113 30.83 23.07 19.87
C ARG A 113 30.26 23.63 18.57
N PRO A 114 28.95 23.96 18.55
CA PRO A 114 28.33 24.73 17.47
C PRO A 114 28.98 26.10 17.25
N CYS A 115 29.43 26.33 16.03
CA CYS A 115 30.07 27.56 15.60
C CYS A 115 29.45 28.04 14.28
N ALA A 116 29.70 29.31 13.94
CA ALA A 116 29.27 29.89 12.69
C ALA A 116 30.30 30.83 12.09
N PHE A 117 30.31 30.88 10.76
CA PHE A 117 31.13 31.76 9.95
C PHE A 117 30.23 32.74 9.20
N PHE A 118 30.68 33.98 9.08
CA PHE A 118 30.04 35.03 8.30
C PHE A 118 31.10 35.80 7.52
N CYS A 119 30.79 36.13 6.27
CA CYS A 119 31.55 37.08 5.49
C CYS A 119 30.61 37.86 4.58
N ASN A 120 30.83 39.17 4.48
CA ASN A 120 30.22 40.00 3.45
C ASN A 120 31.29 40.85 2.76
N PHE A 121 31.09 41.10 1.47
CA PHE A 121 32.03 41.84 0.65
C PHE A 121 31.37 42.32 -0.65
N ARG A 122 32.13 43.07 -1.44
CA ARG A 122 31.76 43.50 -2.78
C ARG A 122 32.65 42.87 -3.84
N LYS A 123 32.05 42.28 -4.88
CA LYS A 123 32.80 41.68 -6.00
C LYS A 123 33.59 42.74 -6.80
N ASP A 124 33.04 43.93 -6.95
CA ASP A 124 33.68 45.06 -7.64
C ASP A 124 34.70 45.81 -6.76
N GLN A 125 34.70 45.55 -5.45
CA GLN A 125 35.58 46.21 -4.48
C GLN A 125 36.10 45.21 -3.45
N VAL A 126 37.02 44.36 -3.90
CA VAL A 126 37.58 43.28 -3.09
C VAL A 126 38.32 43.74 -1.82
N HIS A 127 38.70 45.01 -1.73
CA HIS A 127 39.35 45.58 -0.54
C HIS A 127 38.37 45.90 0.60
N GLU A 128 37.04 45.90 0.35
CA GLU A 128 36.02 46.20 1.36
C GLU A 128 35.24 44.96 1.79
N TRP A 129 35.42 44.54 3.04
CA TRP A 129 34.80 43.32 3.56
C TRP A 129 34.72 43.29 5.08
N HIS A 130 33.82 42.44 5.59
CA HIS A 130 33.75 42.06 6.99
C HIS A 130 33.71 40.53 7.11
N ILE A 131 34.46 39.97 8.07
CA ILE A 131 34.44 38.55 8.43
C ILE A 131 34.07 38.44 9.91
N GLY A 132 33.20 37.51 10.25
CA GLY A 132 32.77 37.22 11.60
C GLY A 132 32.80 35.73 11.91
N LEU A 133 33.21 35.40 13.13
CA LEU A 133 33.10 34.07 13.70
C LEU A 133 32.26 34.14 14.97
N ILE A 134 31.35 33.18 15.13
CA ILE A 134 30.58 32.97 16.36
C ILE A 134 30.91 31.60 16.92
N ARG A 135 31.16 31.53 18.23
CA ARG A 135 31.28 30.27 18.97
C ARG A 135 30.16 30.14 19.99
N ASN A 136 29.84 28.89 20.30
CA ASN A 136 28.75 28.55 21.20
C ASN A 136 27.43 29.16 20.73
N THR A 137 27.10 28.98 19.45
CA THR A 137 25.93 29.63 18.83
C THR A 137 24.61 29.31 19.55
N HIS A 138 24.55 28.13 20.19
CA HIS A 138 23.42 27.63 20.97
C HIS A 138 23.32 28.17 22.41
N LEU A 139 24.30 28.94 22.91
CA LEU A 139 24.28 29.49 24.27
C LEU A 139 23.64 30.89 24.32
N THR A 140 23.47 31.39 25.54
CA THR A 140 22.90 32.72 25.83
C THR A 140 23.80 33.84 25.27
N PRO A 141 23.27 35.07 25.05
CA PRO A 141 24.06 36.17 24.48
C PRO A 141 25.34 36.52 25.27
N LYS A 142 25.37 36.26 26.58
CA LYS A 142 26.54 36.50 27.43
C LYS A 142 27.67 35.48 27.22
N GLU A 143 27.33 34.25 26.85
CA GLU A 143 28.27 33.13 26.71
C GLU A 143 28.64 32.85 25.24
N ARG A 144 27.84 33.38 24.31
CA ARG A 144 28.10 33.32 22.87
C ARG A 144 29.23 34.28 22.53
N GLU A 145 30.35 33.76 22.06
CA GLU A 145 31.54 34.56 21.74
C GLU A 145 31.52 34.99 20.26
N ILE A 146 31.84 36.25 19.99
CA ILE A 146 31.94 36.80 18.64
C ILE A 146 33.33 37.39 18.43
N CYS A 147 33.92 37.12 17.26
CA CYS A 147 35.12 37.76 16.77
C CYS A 147 34.85 38.32 15.37
N LEU A 148 35.00 39.64 15.21
CA LEU A 148 34.83 40.35 13.95
C LEU A 148 36.18 40.88 13.47
N LEU A 149 36.42 40.75 12.18
CA LEU A 149 37.57 41.30 11.47
C LEU A 149 37.05 42.09 10.26
N SER A 150 37.51 43.32 10.10
CA SER A 150 37.07 44.22 9.04
C SER A 150 38.24 44.90 8.36
N SER A 151 38.13 45.09 7.05
CA SER A 151 39.09 45.92 6.30
C SER A 151 38.83 47.43 6.48
N ARG A 152 37.63 47.80 6.90
CA ARG A 152 37.23 49.18 7.22
C ARG A 152 36.99 49.38 8.71
N GLU A 153 37.03 50.64 9.14
CA GLU A 153 36.71 51.01 10.50
C GLU A 153 35.26 50.65 10.83
N LEU A 154 35.06 50.06 12.02
CA LEU A 154 33.74 49.63 12.48
C LEU A 154 32.99 50.83 13.05
N ASN A 155 31.77 51.07 12.57
CA ASN A 155 30.92 52.15 13.07
C ASN A 155 30.14 51.69 14.32
N LEU A 156 30.69 51.99 15.51
CA LEU A 156 30.11 51.61 16.79
C LEU A 156 29.25 52.76 17.36
N GLN A 157 28.10 52.41 17.94
CA GLN A 157 27.23 53.35 18.68
C GLN A 157 27.62 53.45 20.17
N GLU A 158 28.15 52.37 20.75
CA GLU A 158 28.70 52.36 22.11
C GLU A 158 30.18 51.94 22.10
N PRO A 159 31.01 52.45 23.03
CA PRO A 159 32.45 52.22 23.01
C PRO A 159 32.80 50.75 23.31
N MET A 160 33.54 50.13 22.39
CA MET A 160 34.11 48.78 22.54
C MET A 160 35.55 48.75 22.00
N PRO A 161 36.49 48.02 22.63
CA PRO A 161 37.88 48.02 22.19
C PRO A 161 38.06 47.36 20.82
N VAL A 162 38.52 48.15 19.84
CA VAL A 162 38.91 47.69 18.49
C VAL A 162 40.43 47.72 18.37
N LYS A 163 41.03 46.57 18.03
CA LYS A 163 42.48 46.44 17.85
C LYS A 163 42.84 46.50 16.37
N ARG A 164 43.91 47.21 16.02
CA ARG A 164 44.49 47.17 14.67
C ARG A 164 45.47 46.00 14.56
N VAL A 165 45.24 45.07 13.63
CA VAL A 165 46.04 43.85 13.46
C VAL A 165 46.43 43.66 11.98
N PRO A 166 47.60 43.07 11.66
CA PRO A 166 47.93 42.68 10.30
C PRO A 166 47.19 41.40 9.91
N TRP A 167 46.85 41.21 8.62
CA TRP A 167 46.15 40.02 8.12
C TRP A 167 46.83 38.71 8.58
N LEU A 168 48.10 38.50 8.25
CA LEU A 168 48.77 37.23 8.54
C LEU A 168 48.96 36.91 10.04
N LYS A 169 48.83 37.89 10.96
CA LYS A 169 48.96 37.67 12.41
C LYS A 169 47.65 37.90 13.17
N ASN A 170 46.53 37.95 12.47
CA ASN A 170 45.24 38.17 13.11
C ASN A 170 44.80 36.91 13.90
N PRO A 171 44.13 37.05 15.05
CA PRO A 171 43.75 35.91 15.90
C PRO A 171 42.48 35.18 15.44
N LEU A 172 41.85 35.56 14.32
CA LEU A 172 40.59 34.98 13.85
C LEU A 172 40.72 33.49 13.55
N ALA A 173 41.83 33.07 12.93
CA ALA A 173 42.09 31.67 12.64
C ALA A 173 42.13 30.81 13.91
N LEU A 174 42.88 31.26 14.91
CA LEU A 174 42.94 30.58 16.22
C LEU A 174 41.60 30.61 16.94
N PHE A 175 40.85 31.71 16.81
CA PHE A 175 39.51 31.83 17.39
C PHE A 175 38.53 30.81 16.83
N SER A 176 38.72 30.28 15.61
CA SER A 176 37.77 29.32 15.02
C SER A 176 37.73 27.96 15.73
N HIS A 177 38.82 27.54 16.41
CA HIS A 177 39.01 26.19 16.96
C HIS A 177 38.70 25.04 15.99
N ALA A 178 38.83 25.28 14.68
CA ALA A 178 38.54 24.29 13.64
C ALA A 178 39.63 24.32 12.57
N PRO A 179 40.40 23.23 12.35
CA PRO A 179 41.46 23.17 11.35
C PRO A 179 40.99 23.53 9.95
N LEU A 180 39.76 23.17 9.60
CA LEU A 180 39.17 23.52 8.32
C LEU A 180 39.03 25.04 8.16
N ILE A 181 38.50 25.72 9.17
CA ILE A 181 38.34 27.18 9.14
C ILE A 181 39.71 27.87 9.20
N GLN A 182 40.66 27.31 9.95
CA GLN A 182 42.05 27.76 9.93
C GLN A 182 42.70 27.65 8.56
N LYS A 183 42.39 26.60 7.78
CA LYS A 183 42.85 26.44 6.39
C LYS A 183 42.10 27.35 5.42
N LEU A 184 40.80 27.59 5.66
CA LEU A 184 39.98 28.46 4.83
C LEU A 184 40.38 29.92 4.97
N ILE A 185 40.68 30.40 6.18
CA ILE A 185 40.94 31.82 6.44
C ILE A 185 42.03 32.42 5.54
N PRO A 186 43.21 31.79 5.37
CA PRO A 186 44.23 32.25 4.42
C PRO A 186 43.77 32.31 2.96
N LEU A 187 42.76 31.53 2.56
CA LEU A 187 42.21 31.50 1.20
C LEU A 187 41.11 32.55 0.98
N ILE A 188 40.61 33.16 2.06
CA ILE A 188 39.59 34.21 1.99
C ILE A 188 40.17 35.49 1.41
N SER A 189 41.45 35.80 1.64
CA SER A 189 42.06 37.04 1.13
C SER A 189 43.53 36.86 0.78
N ASP A 190 43.97 37.54 -0.28
CA ASP A 190 45.38 37.73 -0.59
C ASP A 190 45.79 39.13 -0.11
N GLY A 191 46.55 39.19 0.98
CA GLY A 191 46.82 40.45 1.67
C GLY A 191 45.55 41.06 2.30
N ASN A 192 45.19 42.27 1.90
CA ASN A 192 43.98 42.95 2.41
C ASN A 192 42.75 42.78 1.48
N ASP A 193 42.89 42.10 0.34
CA ASP A 193 41.83 41.98 -0.67
C ASP A 193 41.19 40.60 -0.62
N ILE A 194 39.86 40.56 -0.55
CA ILE A 194 39.10 39.31 -0.49
C ILE A 194 39.14 38.58 -1.84
N ASN A 195 39.17 37.25 -1.78
CA ASN A 195 39.04 36.40 -2.95
C ASN A 195 37.64 36.62 -3.58
N PRO A 196 37.54 37.09 -4.82
CA PRO A 196 36.24 37.34 -5.47
C PRO A 196 35.43 36.04 -5.67
N ASP A 197 36.11 34.90 -5.75
CA ASP A 197 35.51 33.58 -5.97
C ASP A 197 35.01 32.94 -4.66
N LEU A 198 35.09 33.64 -3.52
CA LEU A 198 34.69 33.11 -2.21
C LEU A 198 33.24 32.56 -2.17
N LEU A 199 32.34 33.08 -3.01
CA LEU A 199 30.96 32.58 -3.10
C LEU A 199 30.86 31.16 -3.67
N GLN A 200 31.86 30.67 -4.41
CA GLN A 200 31.95 29.29 -4.88
C GLN A 200 31.99 28.29 -3.71
N LEU A 201 32.34 28.74 -2.50
CA LEU A 201 32.20 27.93 -1.30
C LEU A 201 30.75 27.46 -1.05
N ASN A 202 29.72 28.18 -1.53
CA ASN A 202 28.32 27.73 -1.42
C ASN A 202 28.09 26.34 -2.05
N LEU A 203 28.88 25.97 -3.06
CA LEU A 203 28.78 24.68 -3.75
C LEU A 203 29.21 23.50 -2.85
N VAL A 204 30.03 23.76 -1.84
CA VAL A 204 30.46 22.75 -0.87
C VAL A 204 29.64 22.80 0.41
N LEU A 205 28.82 23.84 0.62
CA LEU A 205 27.90 23.87 1.76
C LEU A 205 26.81 22.81 1.60
N ARG A 206 26.36 22.27 2.73
CA ARG A 206 25.29 21.27 2.81
C ARG A 206 24.14 21.81 3.62
N TYR A 207 22.97 21.22 3.42
CA TYR A 207 21.76 21.54 4.18
C TYR A 207 21.33 20.30 4.95
N LEU A 208 20.94 20.49 6.22
CA LEU A 208 20.55 19.38 7.09
C LEU A 208 19.15 18.88 6.69
N ASN A 209 19.02 17.59 6.39
CA ASN A 209 17.71 16.98 6.16
C ASN A 209 17.29 16.17 7.40
N VAL A 210 16.24 16.63 8.08
CA VAL A 210 15.74 16.01 9.32
C VAL A 210 14.45 15.25 9.01
N THR A 211 14.51 13.92 9.10
CA THR A 211 13.34 13.04 8.94
C THR A 211 13.10 12.28 10.25
N GLY A 212 12.17 12.76 11.07
CA GLY A 212 11.93 12.23 12.41
C GLY A 212 13.15 12.46 13.30
N SER A 213 13.75 11.37 13.82
CA SER A 213 14.99 11.40 14.62
C SER A 213 16.26 11.17 13.79
N ARG A 214 16.15 10.92 12.49
CA ARG A 214 17.29 10.68 11.60
C ARG A 214 17.68 11.97 10.89
N LEU A 215 18.96 12.31 10.98
CA LEU A 215 19.59 13.39 10.24
C LEU A 215 20.42 12.79 9.13
N ASN A 216 20.19 13.24 7.89
CA ASN A 216 20.99 12.85 6.75
C ASN A 216 21.65 14.11 6.16
N LEU A 217 22.96 14.04 5.91
CA LEU A 217 23.64 14.96 5.01
C LEU A 217 23.80 14.30 3.65
N TRP A 218 23.26 14.92 2.60
CA TRP A 218 23.58 14.48 1.25
C TRP A 218 25.04 14.83 0.94
N ASN A 219 25.83 13.85 0.46
CA ASN A 219 27.26 14.02 0.14
C ASN A 219 28.05 14.70 1.28
N ALA A 220 28.15 14.02 2.43
CA ALA A 220 28.99 14.48 3.54
C ALA A 220 30.43 14.71 3.07
N ILE A 221 31.04 15.81 3.53
CA ILE A 221 32.38 16.19 3.08
C ILE A 221 33.43 15.47 3.89
N ASN A 222 34.23 14.65 3.21
CA ASN A 222 35.48 14.17 3.77
C ASN A 222 36.57 15.21 3.52
N PHE A 223 36.81 16.10 4.49
CA PHE A 223 37.80 17.18 4.37
C PHE A 223 39.24 16.69 4.16
N ASN A 224 39.53 15.43 4.45
CA ASN A 224 40.85 14.86 4.16
C ASN A 224 41.04 14.56 2.67
N GLN A 225 39.94 14.47 1.90
CA GLN A 225 39.93 14.12 0.48
C GLN A 225 39.51 15.27 -0.43
N PHE A 226 38.90 16.32 0.13
CA PHE A 226 38.44 17.48 -0.63
C PHE A 226 39.36 18.69 -0.41
N ASP A 227 40.05 19.12 -1.46
CA ASP A 227 40.81 20.36 -1.45
C ASP A 227 39.91 21.54 -1.79
N ILE A 228 39.68 22.40 -0.80
CA ILE A 228 38.84 23.60 -0.93
C ILE A 228 39.42 24.60 -1.95
N GLN A 229 40.73 24.53 -2.23
CA GLN A 229 41.36 25.37 -3.25
C GLN A 229 40.84 25.06 -4.66
N ASN A 230 40.35 23.83 -4.91
CA ASN A 230 39.81 23.46 -6.22
C ASN A 230 38.55 24.24 -6.61
N VAL A 231 37.83 24.79 -5.62
CA VAL A 231 36.58 25.55 -5.80
C VAL A 231 36.71 27.01 -5.42
N LEU A 232 37.92 27.51 -5.14
CA LEU A 232 38.15 28.93 -4.83
C LEU A 232 39.05 29.55 -5.89
N VAL A 233 38.75 29.25 -7.15
CA VAL A 233 39.52 29.64 -8.33
C VAL A 233 38.59 30.18 -9.41
N PRO A 234 39.07 31.09 -10.27
CA PRO A 234 38.26 31.61 -11.37
C PRO A 234 37.80 30.47 -12.30
N ASN A 235 36.49 30.19 -12.30
CA ASN A 235 35.92 29.11 -13.10
C ASN A 235 34.49 29.47 -13.54
N PRO A 236 34.29 29.85 -14.81
CA PRO A 236 32.97 30.26 -15.33
C PRO A 236 31.88 29.21 -15.16
N LEU A 237 32.23 27.92 -15.06
CA LEU A 237 31.27 26.86 -14.81
C LEU A 237 30.77 26.87 -13.35
N LEU A 238 31.64 27.13 -12.37
CA LEU A 238 31.24 27.28 -10.97
C LEU A 238 30.31 28.49 -10.81
N ASP A 239 30.65 29.60 -11.47
CA ASP A 239 29.84 30.81 -11.45
C ASP A 239 28.45 30.57 -12.06
N LEU A 240 28.39 29.90 -13.21
CA LEU A 240 27.12 29.56 -13.85
C LEU A 240 26.24 28.64 -12.98
N ILE A 241 26.84 27.66 -12.27
CA ILE A 241 26.10 26.79 -11.35
C ILE A 241 25.47 27.62 -10.21
N LEU A 242 26.20 28.60 -9.66
CA LEU A 242 25.69 29.50 -8.63
C LEU A 242 24.59 30.43 -9.15
N GLU A 243 24.78 31.02 -10.33
CA GLU A 243 23.81 31.92 -10.96
C GLU A 243 22.47 31.21 -11.23
N THR A 244 22.54 29.96 -11.70
CA THR A 244 21.38 29.12 -12.00
C THR A 244 20.74 28.47 -10.76
N LYS A 245 21.39 28.59 -9.59
CA LYS A 245 20.99 28.03 -8.28
C LYS A 245 20.83 26.51 -8.29
N LEU A 246 21.56 25.81 -9.17
CA LEU A 246 21.52 24.34 -9.29
C LEU A 246 22.19 23.62 -8.11
N ASP A 247 23.05 24.33 -7.37
CA ASP A 247 23.61 23.89 -6.10
C ASP A 247 22.51 23.49 -5.09
N ARG A 248 21.36 24.17 -5.14
CA ARG A 248 20.19 23.89 -4.28
C ARG A 248 19.38 22.67 -4.75
N GLU A 249 19.48 22.32 -6.02
CA GLU A 249 18.78 21.17 -6.63
C GLU A 249 19.50 19.84 -6.37
N ARG A 250 20.62 19.85 -5.64
CA ARG A 250 21.38 18.65 -5.24
C ARG A 250 21.89 17.84 -6.44
N LEU A 251 22.32 18.53 -7.50
CA LEU A 251 22.97 17.89 -8.67
C LEU A 251 24.50 17.92 -8.58
N VAL A 252 25.05 18.85 -7.79
CA VAL A 252 26.50 19.07 -7.65
C VAL A 252 27.06 18.15 -6.56
N THR A 253 27.89 17.18 -6.93
CA THR A 253 28.53 16.25 -5.99
C THR A 253 29.94 16.71 -5.62
N ILE A 254 30.48 16.22 -4.49
CA ILE A 254 31.88 16.50 -4.10
C ILE A 254 32.86 15.95 -5.13
N GLU A 255 32.58 14.75 -5.64
CA GLU A 255 33.38 14.10 -6.68
C GLU A 255 33.44 14.95 -7.96
N PHE A 256 32.31 15.54 -8.36
CA PHE A 256 32.27 16.49 -9.46
C PHE A 256 33.15 17.71 -9.19
N LEU A 257 33.01 18.34 -8.02
CA LEU A 257 33.79 19.53 -7.66
C LEU A 257 35.29 19.24 -7.58
N ALA A 258 35.68 18.06 -7.11
CA ALA A 258 37.08 17.64 -7.11
C ALA A 258 37.66 17.50 -8.53
N ASN A 259 36.82 17.13 -9.51
CA ASN A 259 37.21 16.90 -10.89
C ASN A 259 36.91 18.09 -11.83
N ILE A 260 36.34 19.19 -11.33
CA ILE A 260 35.79 20.25 -12.19
C ILE A 260 36.86 20.93 -13.07
N ASN A 261 38.08 21.03 -12.55
CA ASN A 261 39.21 21.59 -13.27
C ASN A 261 39.70 20.68 -14.41
N HIS A 262 39.36 19.38 -14.36
CA HIS A 262 39.67 18.38 -15.39
C HIS A 262 38.58 18.18 -16.44
N ILE A 263 37.43 18.87 -16.32
CA ILE A 263 36.37 18.82 -17.33
C ILE A 263 36.89 19.45 -18.63
N ASP A 264 36.68 18.75 -19.74
CA ASP A 264 37.08 19.17 -21.07
C ASP A 264 36.61 20.60 -21.39
N SER A 265 37.54 21.43 -21.86
CA SER A 265 37.29 22.78 -22.37
C SER A 265 36.15 22.83 -23.39
N ALA A 266 36.01 21.82 -24.25
CA ALA A 266 34.95 21.76 -25.25
C ALA A 266 33.55 21.68 -24.62
N ILE A 267 33.42 20.95 -23.50
CA ILE A 267 32.17 20.86 -22.73
C ILE A 267 31.87 22.21 -22.07
N LYS A 268 32.87 22.85 -21.47
CA LYS A 268 32.72 24.16 -20.80
C LYS A 268 32.17 25.22 -21.75
N VAL A 269 32.72 25.29 -22.97
CA VAL A 269 32.26 26.24 -24.00
C VAL A 269 30.79 26.00 -24.39
N LYS A 270 30.36 24.74 -24.51
CA LYS A 270 28.99 24.40 -24.93
C LYS A 270 27.92 24.71 -23.88
N LEU A 271 28.30 24.68 -22.61
CA LEU A 271 27.44 25.01 -21.47
C LEU A 271 27.16 26.50 -21.35
N LEU A 272 28.11 27.34 -21.78
CA LEU A 272 27.98 28.79 -21.74
C LEU A 272 27.14 29.27 -22.93
N SER A 273 26.05 29.97 -22.64
CA SER A 273 25.23 30.63 -23.65
C SER A 273 24.76 32.01 -23.17
N GLN A 274 24.40 32.89 -24.10
CA GLN A 274 23.90 34.23 -23.78
C GLN A 274 22.56 34.22 -23.05
N ASP A 275 21.79 33.14 -23.16
CA ASP A 275 20.52 32.94 -22.45
C ASP A 275 20.73 32.10 -21.18
N THR A 276 20.45 32.70 -20.02
CA THR A 276 20.57 32.03 -18.72
C THR A 276 19.68 30.80 -18.60
N LEU A 277 18.50 30.80 -19.24
CA LEU A 277 17.57 29.66 -19.19
C LEU A 277 18.10 28.48 -20.00
N SER A 278 18.58 28.73 -21.22
CA SER A 278 19.28 27.72 -22.04
C SER A 278 20.49 27.15 -21.31
N SER A 279 21.33 28.00 -20.71
CA SER A 279 22.49 27.58 -19.93
C SER A 279 22.10 26.69 -18.74
N LYS A 280 21.02 27.03 -18.02
CA LYS A 280 20.49 26.20 -16.92
C LYS A 280 20.07 24.82 -17.40
N LEU A 281 19.33 24.72 -18.50
CA LEU A 281 18.86 23.43 -19.03
C LEU A 281 20.02 22.54 -19.51
N LYS A 282 21.01 23.15 -20.18
CA LYS A 282 22.23 22.45 -20.59
C LYS A 282 23.02 21.94 -19.40
N LEU A 283 23.09 22.71 -18.31
CA LEU A 283 23.72 22.27 -17.06
C LEU A 283 22.99 21.09 -16.43
N ILE A 284 21.66 21.11 -16.37
CA ILE A 284 20.89 19.97 -15.85
C ILE A 284 21.16 18.71 -16.68
N LEU A 285 21.09 18.82 -18.02
CA LEU A 285 21.41 17.73 -18.93
C LEU A 285 22.83 17.20 -18.71
N PHE A 286 23.80 18.11 -18.57
CA PHE A 286 25.18 17.75 -18.28
C PHE A 286 25.31 16.97 -16.97
N PHE A 287 24.69 17.42 -15.87
CA PHE A 287 24.76 16.69 -14.60
C PHE A 287 24.11 15.31 -14.68
N VAL A 288 22.95 15.20 -15.32
CA VAL A 288 22.26 13.92 -15.53
C VAL A 288 23.16 12.93 -16.26
N LEU A 289 23.80 13.37 -17.36
CA LEU A 289 24.68 12.52 -18.16
C LEU A 289 26.07 12.31 -17.52
N TYR A 290 26.55 13.26 -16.72
CA TYR A 290 27.78 13.12 -15.93
C TYR A 290 27.63 11.98 -14.92
N HIS A 291 26.53 11.99 -14.14
CA HIS A 291 26.25 10.95 -13.14
C HIS A 291 25.90 9.60 -13.77
N ALA A 292 25.40 9.58 -15.01
CA ALA A 292 25.20 8.35 -15.77
C ALA A 292 26.48 7.83 -16.47
N HIS A 293 27.62 8.54 -16.35
CA HIS A 293 28.87 8.27 -17.07
C HIS A 293 28.72 8.26 -18.61
N ARG A 294 27.88 9.16 -19.15
CA ARG A 294 27.53 9.29 -20.58
C ARG A 294 27.76 10.69 -21.15
N LEU A 295 28.90 11.31 -20.82
CA LEU A 295 29.25 12.63 -21.37
C LEU A 295 29.43 12.64 -22.90
N ASP A 296 29.66 11.48 -23.51
CA ASP A 296 29.65 11.31 -24.97
C ASP A 296 28.28 11.68 -25.56
N LEU A 297 27.18 11.32 -24.90
CA LEU A 297 25.83 11.69 -25.30
C LEU A 297 25.56 13.17 -25.10
N PHE A 298 26.13 13.79 -24.06
CA PHE A 298 25.98 15.23 -23.82
C PHE A 298 26.52 16.02 -25.01
N LEU A 299 27.73 15.68 -25.48
CA LEU A 299 28.35 16.35 -26.63
C LEU A 299 27.54 16.19 -27.92
N ARG A 300 26.79 15.09 -28.09
CA ARG A 300 25.89 14.88 -29.23
C ARG A 300 24.62 15.72 -29.11
N LEU A 301 23.94 15.64 -27.97
CA LEU A 301 22.61 16.20 -27.77
C LEU A 301 22.59 17.71 -27.55
N VAL A 302 23.65 18.28 -26.98
CA VAL A 302 23.68 19.71 -26.60
C VAL A 302 23.62 20.66 -27.80
N ASP A 303 24.05 20.19 -28.98
CA ASP A 303 23.98 20.93 -30.24
C ASP A 303 22.73 20.58 -31.08
N GLU A 304 21.96 19.56 -30.68
CA GLU A 304 20.74 19.19 -31.38
C GLU A 304 19.63 20.20 -31.07
N ALA A 305 19.41 21.13 -32.01
CA ALA A 305 18.40 22.18 -31.86
C ALA A 305 17.00 21.63 -31.55
N GLN A 306 16.61 20.49 -32.13
CA GLN A 306 15.32 19.85 -31.86
C GLN A 306 15.22 19.38 -30.40
N PHE A 307 16.24 18.69 -29.90
CA PHE A 307 16.27 18.21 -28.52
C PHE A 307 16.22 19.38 -27.53
N ILE A 308 17.09 20.38 -27.69
CA ILE A 308 17.17 21.55 -26.79
C ILE A 308 15.87 22.37 -26.83
N GLN A 309 15.15 22.44 -27.94
CA GLN A 309 13.85 23.12 -28.01
C GLN A 309 12.72 22.34 -27.33
N LEU A 310 12.85 21.02 -27.19
CA LEU A 310 11.86 20.16 -26.55
C LEU A 310 12.04 20.08 -25.03
N ILE A 311 13.28 20.19 -24.52
CA ILE A 311 13.54 20.19 -23.06
C ILE A 311 12.71 21.24 -22.30
N PRO A 312 12.59 22.52 -22.71
CA PRO A 312 11.78 23.48 -21.96
C PRO A 312 10.27 23.13 -21.91
N LYS A 313 9.78 22.30 -22.84
CA LYS A 313 8.34 22.02 -22.97
C LYS A 313 7.85 20.94 -22.01
N TYR A 314 8.74 20.06 -21.56
CA TYR A 314 8.36 18.82 -20.87
C TYR A 314 8.96 18.72 -19.46
N PRO A 315 10.29 18.61 -19.28
CA PRO A 315 10.90 18.45 -17.97
C PRO A 315 10.93 19.71 -17.10
N GLN A 316 10.61 19.53 -15.82
CA GLN A 316 10.69 20.51 -14.74
C GLN A 316 11.85 20.25 -13.77
N ASP A 317 12.45 19.05 -13.81
CA ASP A 317 13.56 18.64 -12.94
C ASP A 317 14.54 17.69 -13.64
N ALA A 318 15.66 17.39 -12.97
CA ALA A 318 16.72 16.53 -13.51
C ALA A 318 16.29 15.08 -13.81
N TYR A 319 15.37 14.50 -13.02
CA TYR A 319 14.88 13.15 -13.29
C TYR A 319 14.01 13.12 -14.55
N GLN A 320 13.21 14.16 -14.79
CA GLN A 320 12.46 14.28 -16.02
C GLN A 320 13.36 14.54 -17.22
N VAL A 321 14.42 15.36 -17.07
CA VAL A 321 15.42 15.58 -18.13
C VAL A 321 16.10 14.26 -18.51
N GLY A 322 16.48 13.46 -17.52
CA GLY A 322 17.05 12.13 -17.75
C GLY A 322 16.08 11.21 -18.47
N ALA A 323 14.86 11.05 -17.97
CA ALA A 323 13.88 10.18 -18.60
C ALA A 323 13.59 10.63 -20.04
N PHE A 324 13.44 11.94 -20.27
CA PHE A 324 13.25 12.49 -21.61
C PHE A 324 14.44 12.21 -22.54
N CYS A 325 15.67 12.37 -22.04
CA CYS A 325 16.89 12.06 -22.79
C CYS A 325 16.90 10.61 -23.26
N PHE A 326 16.60 9.66 -22.38
CA PHE A 326 16.50 8.24 -22.73
C PHE A 326 15.46 8.02 -23.83
N LEU A 327 14.25 8.54 -23.64
CA LEU A 327 13.12 8.31 -24.55
C LEU A 327 13.39 8.89 -25.94
N TYR A 328 14.01 10.08 -25.99
CA TYR A 328 14.40 10.72 -27.23
C TYR A 328 15.46 9.91 -28.00
N LEU A 329 16.52 9.47 -27.31
CA LEU A 329 17.59 8.65 -27.90
C LEU A 329 17.07 7.33 -28.47
N HIS A 330 16.02 6.77 -27.86
CA HIS A 330 15.38 5.53 -28.29
C HIS A 330 14.15 5.73 -29.17
N GLN A 331 13.90 6.96 -29.65
CA GLN A 331 12.83 7.30 -30.60
C GLN A 331 11.45 6.81 -30.15
N VAL A 332 11.16 6.93 -28.85
CA VAL A 332 9.85 6.56 -28.31
C VAL A 332 8.79 7.56 -28.83
N PRO A 333 7.62 7.07 -29.29
CA PRO A 333 6.53 7.93 -29.78
C PRO A 333 6.12 9.02 -28.77
N GLN A 334 5.86 10.24 -29.27
CA GLN A 334 5.64 11.43 -28.44
C GLN A 334 4.45 11.31 -27.49
N ASP A 335 3.37 10.64 -27.90
CA ASP A 335 2.19 10.34 -27.08
C ASP A 335 2.54 9.46 -25.87
N ILE A 336 3.49 8.53 -26.06
CA ILE A 336 3.99 7.65 -25.00
C ILE A 336 4.94 8.41 -24.06
N VAL A 337 5.78 9.29 -24.61
CA VAL A 337 6.71 10.12 -23.83
C VAL A 337 5.98 10.91 -22.76
N GLU A 338 4.87 11.56 -23.13
CA GLU A 338 4.06 12.35 -22.19
C GLU A 338 3.50 11.49 -21.05
N SER A 339 3.00 10.29 -21.36
CA SER A 339 2.51 9.33 -20.35
C SER A 339 3.63 8.88 -19.39
N ILE A 340 4.80 8.54 -19.93
CA ILE A 340 5.96 8.11 -19.13
C ILE A 340 6.47 9.24 -18.24
N LEU A 341 6.55 10.47 -18.77
CA LEU A 341 7.03 11.63 -18.01
C LEU A 341 6.02 12.09 -16.95
N ALA A 342 4.73 11.81 -17.09
CA ALA A 342 3.72 12.08 -16.08
C ALA A 342 3.78 11.09 -14.90
N ASP A 343 4.20 9.84 -15.14
CA ASP A 343 4.17 8.76 -14.16
C ASP A 343 5.50 8.55 -13.40
N VAL A 344 5.46 8.63 -12.06
CA VAL A 344 6.66 8.52 -11.20
C VAL A 344 7.36 7.17 -11.36
N ASP A 345 6.62 6.07 -11.46
CA ASP A 345 7.20 4.72 -11.49
C ASP A 345 7.93 4.49 -12.81
N PHE A 346 7.34 4.93 -13.93
CA PHE A 346 7.99 4.89 -15.23
C PHE A 346 9.22 5.79 -15.28
N ARG A 347 9.13 7.02 -14.76
CA ARG A 347 10.30 7.93 -14.72
C ARG A 347 11.47 7.32 -13.96
N ARG A 348 11.22 6.69 -12.81
CA ARG A 348 12.28 6.02 -12.04
C ARG A 348 12.91 4.91 -12.87
N LEU A 349 12.07 4.01 -13.41
CA LEU A 349 12.51 2.87 -14.22
C LEU A 349 13.38 3.32 -15.40
N VAL A 350 12.93 4.33 -16.15
CA VAL A 350 13.64 4.79 -17.35
C VAL A 350 14.97 5.47 -17.00
N ASN A 351 15.02 6.24 -15.91
CA ASN A 351 16.26 6.87 -15.47
C ASN A 351 17.35 5.86 -15.09
N ASP A 352 16.97 4.76 -14.43
CA ASP A 352 17.93 3.71 -14.07
C ASP A 352 18.60 3.10 -15.32
N TYR A 353 17.86 3.05 -16.43
CA TYR A 353 18.34 2.57 -17.73
C TYR A 353 19.16 3.59 -18.54
N LEU A 354 19.28 4.87 -18.13
CA LEU A 354 20.16 5.83 -18.81
C LEU A 354 21.64 5.43 -18.79
N SER A 355 22.06 4.80 -17.69
CA SER A 355 23.42 4.31 -17.51
C SER A 355 23.68 3.01 -18.29
N GLN A 356 22.65 2.41 -18.87
CA GLN A 356 22.69 1.11 -19.53
C GLN A 356 22.21 1.22 -20.98
N ASN A 357 22.43 0.18 -21.77
CA ASN A 357 21.80 0.07 -23.08
C ASN A 357 20.57 -0.83 -22.93
N PRO A 358 19.35 -0.32 -23.17
CA PRO A 358 18.14 -1.12 -23.03
C PRO A 358 18.10 -2.21 -24.11
N THR A 359 17.54 -3.36 -23.76
CA THR A 359 17.27 -4.41 -24.75
C THR A 359 16.09 -4.02 -25.65
N PRO A 360 16.00 -4.54 -26.88
CA PRO A 360 14.83 -4.33 -27.73
C PRO A 360 13.52 -4.77 -27.07
N ASP A 361 13.57 -5.82 -26.25
CA ASP A 361 12.40 -6.33 -25.52
C ASP A 361 11.97 -5.39 -24.39
N PHE A 362 12.91 -4.74 -23.72
CA PHE A 362 12.61 -3.67 -22.76
C PHE A 362 11.86 -2.52 -23.44
N LEU A 363 12.34 -2.02 -24.59
CA LEU A 363 11.69 -0.92 -25.29
C LEU A 363 10.27 -1.28 -25.78
N LYS A 364 10.09 -2.51 -26.28
CA LYS A 364 8.75 -3.01 -26.65
C LYS A 364 7.82 -3.10 -25.44
N GLY A 365 8.30 -3.62 -24.32
CA GLY A 365 7.55 -3.71 -23.06
C GLY A 365 7.19 -2.34 -22.50
N LEU A 366 8.14 -1.40 -22.50
CA LEU A 366 7.94 -0.01 -22.06
C LEU A 366 6.82 0.66 -22.88
N ASN A 367 6.90 0.60 -24.21
CA ASN A 367 5.89 1.18 -25.10
C ASN A 367 4.50 0.56 -24.88
N TYR A 368 4.44 -0.76 -24.70
CA TYR A 368 3.18 -1.45 -24.43
C TYR A 368 2.57 -1.04 -23.09
N LEU A 369 3.35 -1.08 -22.00
CA LEU A 369 2.85 -0.81 -20.65
C LEU A 369 2.48 0.66 -20.44
N ALA A 370 3.19 1.60 -21.09
CA ALA A 370 2.93 3.02 -20.97
C ALA A 370 1.59 3.48 -21.59
N GLN A 371 1.02 2.67 -22.49
CA GLN A 371 -0.32 2.88 -23.06
C GLN A 371 -1.46 2.39 -22.14
N LEU A 372 -1.14 1.64 -21.08
CA LEU A 372 -2.12 1.08 -20.16
C LEU A 372 -2.40 2.03 -18.99
N PRO A 373 -3.65 2.09 -18.49
CA PRO A 373 -3.99 2.90 -17.32
C PRO A 373 -3.27 2.41 -16.05
N PRO A 374 -3.05 3.31 -15.06
CA PRO A 374 -2.50 2.95 -13.77
C PRO A 374 -3.34 1.89 -13.06
N SER A 375 -2.70 0.78 -12.70
CA SER A 375 -3.31 -0.33 -11.97
C SER A 375 -2.23 -1.13 -11.24
N SER A 376 -2.62 -1.84 -10.18
CA SER A 376 -1.70 -2.72 -9.42
C SER A 376 -1.08 -3.80 -10.31
N GLY A 377 -1.80 -4.27 -11.34
CA GLY A 377 -1.28 -5.18 -12.36
C GLY A 377 -0.20 -4.54 -13.23
N ARG A 378 -0.36 -3.26 -13.61
CA ARG A 378 0.68 -2.53 -14.36
C ARG A 378 1.95 -2.35 -13.52
N THR A 379 1.82 -2.06 -12.22
CA THR A 379 2.97 -1.98 -11.30
C THR A 379 3.72 -3.31 -11.20
N LEU A 380 3.03 -4.45 -11.15
CA LEU A 380 3.67 -5.77 -11.26
C LEU A 380 4.41 -5.93 -12.59
N CYS A 381 3.80 -5.54 -13.70
CA CYS A 381 4.43 -5.64 -15.01
C CYS A 381 5.69 -4.78 -15.12
N LEU A 382 5.71 -3.60 -14.50
CA LEU A 382 6.90 -2.73 -14.43
C LEU A 382 8.04 -3.38 -13.66
N PHE A 383 7.75 -4.08 -12.56
CA PHE A 383 8.75 -4.87 -11.84
C PHE A 383 9.42 -5.92 -12.74
N PHE A 384 8.63 -6.64 -13.55
CA PHE A 384 9.19 -7.59 -14.51
C PHE A 384 9.92 -6.91 -15.65
N LEU A 385 9.42 -5.79 -16.16
CA LEU A 385 10.12 -5.01 -17.18
C LEU A 385 11.53 -4.61 -16.72
N GLU A 386 11.69 -4.21 -15.46
CA GLU A 386 12.97 -3.85 -14.86
C GLU A 386 13.95 -5.03 -14.74
N HIS A 387 13.46 -6.20 -14.31
CA HIS A 387 14.32 -7.32 -13.91
C HIS A 387 14.51 -8.38 -15.00
N ALA A 388 13.49 -8.59 -15.85
CA ALA A 388 13.52 -9.49 -17.00
C ALA A 388 12.28 -9.24 -17.88
N PRO A 389 12.43 -8.43 -18.94
CA PRO A 389 11.35 -8.10 -19.87
C PRO A 389 10.61 -9.34 -20.36
N LEU A 390 9.29 -9.26 -20.39
CA LEU A 390 8.41 -10.34 -20.85
C LEU A 390 7.91 -10.04 -22.26
N THR A 391 7.36 -11.07 -22.92
CA THR A 391 6.60 -10.87 -24.14
C THR A 391 5.29 -10.13 -23.86
N ARG A 392 4.65 -9.58 -24.90
CA ARG A 392 3.34 -8.95 -24.79
C ARG A 392 2.31 -9.89 -24.16
N ASP A 393 2.29 -11.15 -24.58
CA ASP A 393 1.39 -12.17 -24.06
C ASP A 393 1.66 -12.43 -22.57
N GLY A 394 2.93 -12.50 -22.15
CA GLY A 394 3.29 -12.65 -20.74
C GLY A 394 2.81 -11.48 -19.87
N TYR A 395 2.88 -10.24 -20.37
CA TYR A 395 2.28 -9.10 -19.66
C TYR A 395 0.75 -9.17 -19.60
N GLN A 396 0.09 -9.61 -20.67
CA GLN A 396 -1.37 -9.80 -20.69
C GLN A 396 -1.83 -10.86 -19.69
N GLU A 397 -1.09 -11.98 -19.59
CA GLU A 397 -1.36 -13.03 -18.60
C GLU A 397 -1.28 -12.50 -17.16
N ILE A 398 -0.24 -11.71 -16.84
CA ILE A 398 -0.09 -11.10 -15.51
C ILE A 398 -1.20 -10.09 -15.23
N LEU A 399 -1.57 -9.26 -16.21
CA LEU A 399 -2.67 -8.31 -16.07
C LEU A 399 -4.00 -9.03 -15.82
N GLN A 400 -4.27 -10.11 -16.57
CA GLN A 400 -5.48 -10.92 -16.37
C GLN A 400 -5.48 -11.58 -14.98
N ALA A 401 -4.35 -12.14 -14.53
CA ALA A 401 -4.22 -12.72 -13.20
C ALA A 401 -4.46 -11.67 -12.08
N ALA A 402 -4.01 -10.43 -12.28
CA ALA A 402 -4.28 -9.33 -11.35
C ALA A 402 -5.76 -8.91 -11.35
N VAL A 403 -6.47 -9.01 -12.47
CA VAL A 403 -7.93 -8.80 -12.54
C VAL A 403 -8.67 -9.92 -11.81
N ASP A 404 -8.28 -11.18 -12.05
CA ASP A 404 -8.90 -12.35 -11.42
C ASP A 404 -8.64 -12.41 -9.90
N SER A 405 -7.53 -11.81 -9.44
CA SER A 405 -7.13 -11.77 -8.03
C SER A 405 -6.58 -10.39 -7.64
N PRO A 406 -7.44 -9.37 -7.40
CA PRO A 406 -7.03 -7.97 -7.19
C PRO A 406 -6.07 -7.69 -6.04
N LEU A 407 -6.07 -8.55 -5.01
CA LEU A 407 -5.21 -8.42 -3.83
C LEU A 407 -3.83 -9.09 -3.99
N MET A 408 -3.65 -9.90 -5.04
CA MET A 408 -2.40 -10.63 -5.30
C MET A 408 -1.20 -9.69 -5.55
N PRO A 409 -1.31 -8.58 -6.31
CA PRO A 409 -0.17 -7.67 -6.51
C PRO A 409 0.45 -7.15 -5.22
N GLU A 410 -0.39 -6.73 -4.26
CA GLU A 410 0.09 -6.24 -2.97
C GLU A 410 0.74 -7.36 -2.15
N ALA A 411 0.14 -8.56 -2.16
CA ALA A 411 0.70 -9.74 -1.52
C ALA A 411 2.06 -10.13 -2.12
N PHE A 412 2.21 -10.04 -3.45
CA PHE A 412 3.47 -10.29 -4.15
C PHE A 412 4.58 -9.36 -3.66
N PHE A 413 4.34 -8.04 -3.67
CA PHE A 413 5.35 -7.07 -3.21
C PHE A 413 5.64 -7.18 -1.71
N TYR A 414 4.64 -7.53 -0.89
CA TYR A 414 4.86 -7.84 0.52
C TYR A 414 5.81 -9.03 0.70
N LEU A 415 5.56 -10.14 -0.01
CA LEU A 415 6.41 -11.33 0.07
C LEU A 415 7.82 -11.06 -0.47
N LEU A 416 7.93 -10.29 -1.55
CA LEU A 416 9.21 -9.90 -2.14
C LEU A 416 10.04 -9.06 -1.16
N ARG A 417 9.45 -8.01 -0.57
CA ARG A 417 10.13 -7.11 0.38
C ARG A 417 10.61 -7.82 1.64
N ASN A 418 9.90 -8.88 2.06
CA ASN A 418 10.26 -9.68 3.23
C ASN A 418 11.11 -10.92 2.89
N ASN A 419 11.61 -11.05 1.65
CA ASN A 419 12.40 -12.19 1.18
C ASN A 419 11.71 -13.56 1.37
N LEU A 420 10.37 -13.59 1.35
CA LEU A 420 9.57 -14.81 1.51
C LEU A 420 9.28 -15.51 0.17
N LEU A 421 9.40 -14.78 -0.93
CA LEU A 421 9.20 -15.31 -2.27
C LEU A 421 10.53 -15.86 -2.83
N LYS A 422 10.67 -17.20 -2.87
CA LYS A 422 11.89 -17.88 -3.33
C LYS A 422 11.88 -18.11 -4.85
N GLY A 423 13.06 -18.16 -5.47
CA GLY A 423 13.24 -18.43 -6.90
C GLY A 423 13.56 -17.19 -7.75
N GLY A 424 13.92 -17.45 -9.01
CA GLY A 424 14.20 -16.44 -10.02
C GLY A 424 12.92 -15.97 -10.73
N ILE A 425 13.06 -15.10 -11.74
CA ILE A 425 11.90 -14.48 -12.42
C ILE A 425 10.87 -15.51 -12.90
N LYS A 426 11.31 -16.64 -13.47
CA LYS A 426 10.40 -17.67 -14.00
C LYS A 426 9.50 -18.25 -12.91
N GLU A 427 10.06 -18.54 -11.73
CA GLU A 427 9.30 -19.02 -10.58
C GLU A 427 8.31 -17.96 -10.07
N ARG A 428 8.69 -16.68 -10.13
CA ARG A 428 7.80 -15.56 -9.73
C ARG A 428 6.62 -15.39 -10.67
N VAL A 429 6.85 -15.49 -11.97
CA VAL A 429 5.76 -15.49 -12.97
C VAL A 429 4.86 -16.69 -12.74
N LYS A 430 5.43 -17.89 -12.55
CA LYS A 430 4.64 -19.09 -12.22
C LYS A 430 3.77 -18.89 -10.98
N TRP A 431 4.32 -18.29 -9.91
CA TRP A 431 3.57 -18.01 -8.69
C TRP A 431 2.36 -17.11 -8.96
N ILE A 432 2.52 -16.06 -9.78
CA ILE A 432 1.44 -15.15 -10.15
C ILE A 432 0.36 -15.86 -10.98
N LEU A 433 0.76 -16.69 -11.94
CA LEU A 433 -0.16 -17.35 -12.87
C LEU A 433 -0.80 -18.62 -12.31
N SER A 434 -0.36 -19.08 -11.14
CA SER A 434 -0.82 -20.33 -10.52
C SER A 434 -1.69 -20.03 -9.28
N PRO A 435 -3.03 -20.14 -9.39
CA PRO A 435 -3.93 -19.91 -8.26
C PRO A 435 -3.63 -20.76 -7.03
N HIS A 436 -3.09 -21.97 -7.24
CA HIS A 436 -2.64 -22.85 -6.15
C HIS A 436 -1.51 -22.22 -5.33
N ASP A 437 -0.63 -21.47 -5.97
CA ASP A 437 0.56 -20.92 -5.34
C ASP A 437 0.30 -19.57 -4.66
N HIS A 438 -0.57 -18.72 -5.23
CA HIS A 438 -0.77 -17.36 -4.73
C HIS A 438 -2.03 -17.14 -3.87
N LEU A 439 -3.12 -17.89 -4.04
CA LEU A 439 -4.40 -17.56 -3.38
C LEU A 439 -4.31 -17.63 -1.85
N TRP A 440 -3.75 -18.71 -1.30
CA TRP A 440 -3.65 -18.87 0.15
C TRP A 440 -2.71 -17.83 0.78
N PRO A 441 -1.47 -17.62 0.28
CA PRO A 441 -0.63 -16.53 0.79
C PRO A 441 -1.30 -15.17 0.71
N THR A 442 -2.02 -14.88 -0.37
CA THR A 442 -2.77 -13.63 -0.53
C THR A 442 -3.84 -13.48 0.56
N ILE A 443 -4.64 -14.52 0.79
CA ILE A 443 -5.66 -14.53 1.86
C ILE A 443 -5.00 -14.31 3.24
N ASN A 444 -3.92 -15.03 3.53
CA ASN A 444 -3.27 -14.99 4.83
C ASN A 444 -2.69 -13.60 5.14
N ILE A 445 -2.01 -12.98 4.18
CA ILE A 445 -1.41 -11.64 4.33
C ILE A 445 -2.50 -10.59 4.61
N HIS A 446 -3.56 -10.59 3.81
CA HIS A 446 -4.56 -9.53 3.83
C HIS A 446 -5.58 -9.64 4.98
N PHE A 447 -5.99 -10.86 5.33
CA PHE A 447 -7.12 -11.05 6.26
C PHE A 447 -6.72 -11.61 7.61
N PHE A 448 -5.55 -12.26 7.68
CA PHE A 448 -5.07 -12.97 8.87
C PHE A 448 -3.69 -12.50 9.36
N LYS A 449 -3.07 -11.53 8.68
CA LYS A 449 -1.82 -10.87 9.07
C LYS A 449 -0.67 -11.86 9.37
N ASN A 450 -0.55 -12.92 8.55
CA ASN A 450 0.44 -13.98 8.72
C ASN A 450 0.40 -14.71 10.07
N GLN A 451 -0.75 -14.74 10.75
CA GLN A 451 -0.94 -15.70 11.82
C GLN A 451 -0.79 -17.11 11.25
N ALA A 452 -0.13 -18.02 11.99
CA ALA A 452 0.01 -19.43 11.61
C ALA A 452 -1.36 -20.14 11.73
N ILE A 453 -2.30 -19.74 10.88
CA ILE A 453 -3.61 -20.36 10.77
C ILE A 453 -3.42 -21.46 9.74
N ASN A 454 -3.11 -22.66 10.21
CA ASN A 454 -3.23 -23.81 9.33
C ASN A 454 -4.73 -23.99 9.05
N PRO A 455 -5.18 -24.09 7.78
CA PRO A 455 -6.51 -24.62 7.51
C PRO A 455 -6.63 -25.95 8.26
N ILE A 456 -7.73 -26.12 9.01
CA ILE A 456 -7.93 -27.29 9.88
C ILE A 456 -7.75 -28.55 9.01
N PRO A 457 -6.80 -29.45 9.34
CA PRO A 457 -6.41 -30.51 8.43
C PRO A 457 -7.50 -31.58 8.33
N GLY A 458 -8.00 -31.79 7.12
CA GLY A 458 -8.66 -33.00 6.66
C GLY A 458 -8.13 -33.28 5.26
N ASP A 459 -7.13 -34.15 5.18
CA ASP A 459 -6.31 -34.52 4.01
C ASP A 459 -5.38 -33.44 3.43
N GLN A 460 -4.11 -33.83 3.28
CA GLN A 460 -3.03 -33.10 2.61
C GLN A 460 -3.25 -32.99 1.08
N SER A 461 -4.49 -32.97 0.61
CA SER A 461 -4.79 -32.62 -0.77
C SER A 461 -4.62 -31.10 -0.92
N PRO A 462 -4.06 -30.61 -2.04
CA PRO A 462 -4.07 -29.17 -2.32
C PRO A 462 -5.51 -28.67 -2.22
N MET A 463 -5.74 -27.66 -1.37
CA MET A 463 -7.06 -27.03 -1.24
C MET A 463 -7.59 -26.72 -2.65
N ALA A 464 -8.79 -27.21 -2.95
CA ALA A 464 -9.38 -27.01 -4.26
C ALA A 464 -9.43 -25.50 -4.57
N ILE A 465 -9.02 -25.09 -5.77
CA ILE A 465 -9.00 -23.68 -6.17
C ILE A 465 -10.38 -23.03 -5.93
N GLY A 466 -11.46 -23.77 -6.20
CA GLY A 466 -12.83 -23.32 -5.95
C GLY A 466 -13.09 -22.94 -4.49
N PHE A 467 -12.55 -23.71 -3.54
CA PHE A 467 -12.65 -23.42 -2.11
C PHE A 467 -11.92 -22.12 -1.76
N LEU A 468 -10.65 -21.97 -2.17
CA LEU A 468 -9.86 -20.77 -1.90
C LEU A 468 -10.47 -19.51 -2.53
N ARG A 469 -10.98 -19.61 -3.77
CA ARG A 469 -11.69 -18.52 -4.44
C ARG A 469 -12.94 -18.11 -3.67
N SER A 470 -13.73 -19.08 -3.18
CA SER A 470 -14.92 -18.78 -2.39
C SER A 470 -14.59 -18.07 -1.08
N ILE A 471 -13.50 -18.47 -0.40
CA ILE A 471 -13.02 -17.78 0.81
C ILE A 471 -12.60 -16.36 0.48
N MET A 472 -11.78 -16.18 -0.56
CA MET A 472 -11.28 -14.85 -0.93
C MET A 472 -12.43 -13.89 -1.25
N GLN A 473 -13.42 -14.33 -2.04
CA GLN A 473 -14.59 -13.53 -2.38
C GLN A 473 -15.41 -13.13 -1.15
N VAL A 474 -15.66 -14.08 -0.24
CA VAL A 474 -16.42 -13.78 0.98
C VAL A 474 -15.63 -12.89 1.95
N LEU A 475 -14.31 -13.07 2.06
CA LEU A 475 -13.47 -12.20 2.90
C LEU A 475 -13.39 -10.78 2.36
N ILE A 476 -13.32 -10.60 1.03
CA ILE A 476 -13.44 -9.29 0.38
C ILE A 476 -14.79 -8.67 0.74
N LEU A 477 -15.88 -9.43 0.60
CA LEU A 477 -17.22 -8.98 0.96
C LEU A 477 -17.32 -8.55 2.44
N LEU A 478 -16.74 -9.31 3.37
CA LEU A 478 -16.71 -8.92 4.79
C LEU A 478 -15.94 -7.61 5.00
N LYS A 479 -14.80 -7.44 4.32
CA LYS A 479 -14.00 -6.21 4.38
C LYS A 479 -14.74 -5.00 3.81
N GLU A 480 -15.44 -5.16 2.68
CA GLU A 480 -16.28 -4.12 2.08
C GLU A 480 -17.43 -3.69 3.00
N CYS A 481 -17.95 -4.61 3.82
CA CYS A 481 -19.01 -4.34 4.79
C CYS A 481 -18.49 -3.97 6.19
N ASP A 482 -17.18 -3.75 6.34
CA ASP A 482 -16.53 -3.40 7.61
C ASP A 482 -16.81 -4.42 8.74
N ILE A 483 -16.63 -5.71 8.43
CA ILE A 483 -16.75 -6.84 9.37
C ILE A 483 -15.36 -7.47 9.55
N ASP A 484 -14.69 -7.17 10.67
CA ASP A 484 -13.32 -7.63 10.94
C ASP A 484 -13.22 -8.74 12.01
N GLU A 485 -14.35 -9.20 12.54
CA GLU A 485 -14.43 -10.15 13.65
C GLU A 485 -13.68 -11.46 13.37
N LYS A 486 -12.74 -11.81 14.27
CA LYS A 486 -11.87 -12.98 14.12
C LYS A 486 -12.67 -14.29 13.98
N ASN A 487 -13.70 -14.48 14.80
CA ASN A 487 -14.48 -15.72 14.82
C ASN A 487 -15.20 -15.95 13.48
N LYS A 488 -15.87 -14.93 12.94
CA LYS A 488 -16.55 -15.00 11.64
C LYS A 488 -15.59 -15.37 10.52
N LYS A 489 -14.39 -14.79 10.49
CA LYS A 489 -13.34 -15.14 9.51
C LYS A 489 -12.86 -16.58 9.64
N HIS A 490 -12.75 -17.11 10.86
CA HIS A 490 -12.31 -18.50 11.08
C HIS A 490 -13.37 -19.51 10.66
N GLN A 491 -14.66 -19.21 10.86
CA GLN A 491 -15.76 -20.05 10.39
C GLN A 491 -15.76 -20.20 8.86
N LEU A 492 -15.31 -19.18 8.11
CA LEU A 492 -15.14 -19.26 6.67
C LEU A 492 -14.06 -20.25 6.22
N LEU A 493 -13.16 -20.69 7.10
CA LEU A 493 -12.11 -21.65 6.79
C LEU A 493 -12.55 -23.11 7.00
N GLU A 494 -13.78 -23.36 7.49
CA GLU A 494 -14.28 -24.71 7.71
C GLU A 494 -14.45 -25.47 6.37
N MET A 495 -13.78 -26.61 6.22
CA MET A 495 -13.80 -27.45 5.01
C MET A 495 -15.09 -28.30 4.87
N GLY A 496 -15.87 -28.44 5.95
CA GLY A 496 -17.08 -29.26 5.97
C GLY A 496 -18.29 -28.62 5.28
N ALA A 497 -19.38 -29.39 5.16
CA ALA A 497 -20.63 -28.96 4.52
C ALA A 497 -21.20 -27.66 5.13
N ARG A 498 -21.06 -27.47 6.45
CA ARG A 498 -21.47 -26.24 7.15
C ARG A 498 -20.72 -25.01 6.64
N GLY A 499 -19.39 -25.08 6.55
CA GLY A 499 -18.57 -24.00 6.02
C GLY A 499 -18.87 -23.71 4.55
N ASN A 500 -19.05 -24.77 3.73
CA ASN A 500 -19.43 -24.62 2.32
C ASN A 500 -20.78 -23.90 2.20
N PHE A 501 -21.75 -24.30 3.01
CA PHE A 501 -23.09 -23.70 3.03
C PHE A 501 -23.05 -22.23 3.48
N LEU A 502 -22.29 -21.90 4.53
CA LEU A 502 -22.06 -20.51 4.97
C LEU A 502 -21.49 -19.65 3.84
N ARG A 503 -20.43 -20.12 3.17
CA ARG A 503 -19.82 -19.40 2.04
C ARG A 503 -20.81 -19.20 0.90
N LEU A 504 -21.61 -20.22 0.57
CA LEU A 504 -22.65 -20.11 -0.47
C LEU A 504 -23.72 -19.08 -0.11
N LEU A 505 -24.23 -19.08 1.12
CA LEU A 505 -25.22 -18.08 1.56
C LEU A 505 -24.68 -16.65 1.41
N LEU A 506 -23.43 -16.42 1.82
CA LEU A 506 -22.80 -15.10 1.75
C LEU A 506 -22.55 -14.64 0.30
N LEU A 507 -22.15 -15.56 -0.59
CA LEU A 507 -21.94 -15.26 -2.02
C LEU A 507 -23.25 -14.96 -2.77
N TYR A 508 -24.38 -15.50 -2.33
CA TYR A 508 -25.68 -15.35 -2.98
C TYR A 508 -26.63 -14.41 -2.22
N LEU A 509 -26.08 -13.53 -1.36
CA LEU A 509 -26.84 -12.44 -0.76
C LEU A 509 -27.41 -11.49 -1.84
N PRO A 510 -28.57 -10.85 -1.57
CA PRO A 510 -29.14 -9.87 -2.47
C PRO A 510 -28.19 -8.68 -2.67
N GLN A 511 -28.27 -8.06 -3.84
CA GLN A 511 -27.49 -6.87 -4.17
C GLN A 511 -28.13 -5.65 -3.51
N VAL A 512 -27.59 -5.26 -2.36
CA VAL A 512 -28.02 -4.11 -1.56
C VAL A 512 -26.81 -3.26 -1.17
N PRO A 513 -26.99 -1.98 -0.81
CA PRO A 513 -25.90 -1.12 -0.33
C PRO A 513 -25.11 -1.74 0.83
N PRO A 514 -23.81 -1.39 1.01
CA PRO A 514 -22.92 -2.05 1.98
C PRO A 514 -23.45 -2.10 3.42
N LEU A 515 -24.10 -1.03 3.88
CA LEU A 515 -24.63 -0.94 5.24
C LEU A 515 -25.79 -1.93 5.47
N GLU A 516 -26.68 -2.06 4.49
CA GLU A 516 -27.77 -3.04 4.50
C GLU A 516 -27.23 -4.47 4.34
N LYS A 517 -26.20 -4.64 3.49
CA LYS A 517 -25.53 -5.92 3.27
C LYS A 517 -24.87 -6.42 4.55
N LYS A 518 -24.27 -5.53 5.35
CA LYS A 518 -23.70 -5.84 6.68
C LYS A 518 -24.74 -6.48 7.60
N LEU A 519 -25.97 -5.94 7.63
CA LEU A 519 -27.06 -6.48 8.44
C LEU A 519 -27.45 -7.90 8.00
N LEU A 520 -27.56 -8.13 6.69
CA LEU A 520 -27.86 -9.46 6.14
C LEU A 520 -26.73 -10.47 6.40
N ILE A 521 -25.47 -10.05 6.33
CA ILE A 521 -24.32 -10.90 6.66
C ILE A 521 -24.39 -11.33 8.13
N ASN A 522 -24.65 -10.40 9.05
CA ASN A 522 -24.82 -10.73 10.47
C ASN A 522 -25.98 -11.69 10.70
N LEU A 523 -27.11 -11.49 9.99
CA LEU A 523 -28.24 -12.41 10.02
C LEU A 523 -27.87 -13.84 9.58
N VAL A 524 -26.99 -14.00 8.58
CA VAL A 524 -26.47 -15.32 8.18
C VAL A 524 -25.69 -15.99 9.31
N PHE A 525 -24.77 -15.27 9.93
CA PHE A 525 -23.97 -15.80 11.04
C PHE A 525 -24.85 -16.15 12.24
N ASP A 526 -25.71 -15.22 12.67
CA ASP A 526 -26.62 -15.41 13.80
C ASP A 526 -27.60 -16.57 13.55
N GLY A 527 -28.13 -16.68 12.32
CA GLY A 527 -29.05 -17.75 11.92
C GLY A 527 -28.41 -19.11 11.75
N LEU A 528 -27.09 -19.18 11.54
CA LEU A 528 -26.35 -20.45 11.50
C LEU A 528 -25.88 -20.90 12.88
N GLU A 529 -25.71 -19.98 13.83
CA GLU A 529 -25.38 -20.28 15.23
C GLU A 529 -26.62 -20.59 16.07
N ASN A 530 -27.69 -19.83 15.87
CA ASN A 530 -28.97 -19.99 16.56
C ASN A 530 -30.01 -20.69 15.65
N SER A 531 -31.09 -21.23 16.21
CA SER A 531 -32.18 -21.72 15.36
C SER A 531 -32.77 -20.56 14.56
N ALA A 532 -32.82 -20.63 13.22
CA ALA A 532 -33.34 -19.54 12.37
C ALA A 532 -34.77 -19.08 12.74
N ARG A 533 -35.54 -19.91 13.47
CA ARG A 533 -36.89 -19.60 13.97
C ARG A 533 -36.92 -18.65 15.17
N SER A 534 -35.81 -18.42 15.86
CA SER A 534 -35.73 -17.58 17.06
C SER A 534 -35.28 -16.14 16.79
N ILE A 535 -35.09 -15.76 15.52
CA ILE A 535 -34.57 -14.44 15.14
C ILE A 535 -35.70 -13.56 14.63
N GLU A 536 -35.92 -12.44 15.31
CA GLU A 536 -36.92 -11.45 14.90
C GLU A 536 -36.36 -10.49 13.83
N VAL A 537 -37.08 -10.35 12.71
CA VAL A 537 -36.72 -9.48 11.58
C VAL A 537 -37.09 -8.01 11.85
N ASN A 538 -37.86 -7.74 12.91
CA ASN A 538 -38.42 -6.41 13.23
C ASN A 538 -37.35 -5.33 13.48
N HIS A 539 -36.14 -5.73 13.86
CA HIS A 539 -35.01 -4.82 14.07
C HIS A 539 -34.31 -4.37 12.77
N LEU A 540 -34.66 -4.98 11.64
CA LEU A 540 -34.13 -4.61 10.32
C LEU A 540 -35.01 -3.54 9.65
N PRO A 541 -34.43 -2.70 8.77
CA PRO A 541 -35.19 -1.80 7.91
C PRO A 541 -36.29 -2.54 7.13
N VAL A 542 -37.46 -1.92 6.98
CA VAL A 542 -38.63 -2.52 6.29
C VAL A 542 -38.28 -2.96 4.86
N ALA A 543 -37.43 -2.21 4.17
CA ALA A 543 -36.94 -2.55 2.82
C ALA A 543 -36.21 -3.89 2.75
N LEU A 544 -35.65 -4.39 3.86
CA LEU A 544 -34.93 -5.65 3.95
C LEU A 544 -35.78 -6.81 4.46
N HIS A 545 -37.02 -6.58 4.90
CA HIS A 545 -37.84 -7.62 5.54
C HIS A 545 -38.06 -8.83 4.64
N SER A 546 -38.40 -8.62 3.36
CA SER A 546 -38.61 -9.72 2.41
C SER A 546 -37.32 -10.53 2.19
N SER A 547 -36.20 -9.84 1.99
CA SER A 547 -34.88 -10.45 1.78
C SER A 547 -34.40 -11.22 3.01
N ALA A 548 -34.61 -10.66 4.20
CA ALA A 548 -34.27 -11.29 5.47
C ALA A 548 -35.13 -12.53 5.74
N GLN A 549 -36.43 -12.48 5.45
CA GLN A 549 -37.33 -13.61 5.57
C GLN A 549 -36.94 -14.75 4.61
N GLU A 550 -36.67 -14.45 3.34
CA GLU A 550 -36.20 -15.44 2.37
C GLU A 550 -34.89 -16.08 2.85
N LEU A 551 -33.95 -15.27 3.33
CA LEU A 551 -32.66 -15.72 3.84
C LEU A 551 -32.82 -16.64 5.06
N LEU A 552 -33.67 -16.27 6.03
CA LEU A 552 -33.97 -17.12 7.20
C LEU A 552 -34.61 -18.44 6.80
N GLN A 553 -35.49 -18.46 5.79
CA GLN A 553 -36.05 -19.70 5.28
C GLN A 553 -34.97 -20.57 4.61
N LYS A 554 -34.05 -19.97 3.84
CA LYS A 554 -32.90 -20.68 3.26
C LYS A 554 -31.97 -21.24 4.33
N ILE A 555 -31.71 -20.49 5.40
CA ILE A 555 -30.91 -20.95 6.55
C ILE A 555 -31.61 -22.12 7.26
N SER A 556 -32.91 -21.99 7.54
CA SER A 556 -33.71 -23.07 8.15
C SER A 556 -33.69 -24.34 7.31
N LEU A 557 -33.85 -24.23 6.00
CA LEU A 557 -33.75 -25.35 5.07
C LEU A 557 -32.33 -25.95 5.09
N GLY A 558 -31.31 -25.09 5.11
CA GLY A 558 -29.92 -25.46 5.27
C GLY A 558 -29.64 -26.32 6.49
N HIS A 559 -30.16 -25.94 7.66
CA HIS A 559 -30.03 -26.74 8.89
C HIS A 559 -30.59 -28.15 8.72
N ILE A 560 -31.76 -28.30 8.08
CA ILE A 560 -32.36 -29.61 7.80
C ILE A 560 -31.45 -30.42 6.87
N LEU A 561 -30.99 -29.82 5.77
CA LEU A 561 -30.15 -30.49 4.78
C LEU A 561 -28.80 -30.92 5.38
N LEU A 562 -28.15 -30.06 6.16
CA LEU A 562 -26.88 -30.35 6.84
C LEU A 562 -27.05 -31.47 7.88
N LYS A 563 -28.12 -31.44 8.70
CA LYS A 563 -28.45 -32.50 9.67
C LYS A 563 -28.68 -33.85 8.97
N SER A 564 -29.30 -33.84 7.80
CA SER A 564 -29.56 -35.04 6.99
C SER A 564 -28.35 -35.53 6.17
N SER A 565 -27.17 -34.90 6.28
CA SER A 565 -25.99 -35.21 5.46
C SER A 565 -26.29 -35.17 3.95
N ALA A 566 -27.06 -34.17 3.51
CA ALA A 566 -27.39 -33.97 2.10
C ALA A 566 -26.11 -33.79 1.25
N GLU A 567 -26.15 -34.26 0.00
CA GLU A 567 -25.06 -34.10 -0.95
C GLU A 567 -24.82 -32.62 -1.28
N GLU A 568 -23.58 -32.23 -1.60
CA GLU A 568 -23.23 -30.83 -1.89
C GLU A 568 -24.08 -30.20 -2.98
N ALA A 569 -24.37 -30.96 -4.04
CA ALA A 569 -25.25 -30.51 -5.12
C ALA A 569 -26.62 -30.06 -4.60
N THR A 570 -27.19 -30.77 -3.61
CA THR A 570 -28.55 -30.52 -3.10
C THR A 570 -28.63 -29.21 -2.31
N TYR A 571 -27.73 -28.99 -1.34
CA TYR A 571 -27.76 -27.73 -0.57
C TYR A 571 -27.20 -26.55 -1.38
N ARG A 572 -26.31 -26.78 -2.35
CA ARG A 572 -25.88 -25.74 -3.29
C ARG A 572 -27.07 -25.29 -4.15
N TRP A 573 -27.84 -26.22 -4.70
CA TRP A 573 -29.02 -25.88 -5.50
C TRP A 573 -30.04 -25.09 -4.67
N SER A 574 -30.29 -25.48 -3.42
CA SER A 574 -31.28 -24.80 -2.55
C SER A 574 -30.93 -23.34 -2.21
N VAL A 575 -29.65 -22.98 -2.26
CA VAL A 575 -29.18 -21.59 -2.07
C VAL A 575 -29.17 -20.82 -3.39
N THR A 576 -28.71 -21.45 -4.47
CA THR A 576 -28.40 -20.79 -5.74
C THR A 576 -29.56 -20.70 -6.72
N THR A 577 -30.61 -21.51 -6.54
CA THR A 577 -31.80 -21.47 -7.40
C THR A 577 -32.49 -20.09 -7.33
N ARG A 578 -32.80 -19.53 -8.51
CA ARG A 578 -33.52 -18.26 -8.65
C ARG A 578 -35.00 -18.45 -8.99
N ASP A 579 -35.42 -19.68 -9.26
CA ASP A 579 -36.82 -20.00 -9.54
C ASP A 579 -37.56 -20.17 -8.21
N LEU A 580 -38.32 -19.14 -7.85
CA LEU A 580 -39.06 -19.09 -6.59
C LEU A 580 -40.07 -20.25 -6.48
N ARG A 581 -40.71 -20.68 -7.58
CA ARG A 581 -41.69 -21.77 -7.56
C ARG A 581 -41.01 -23.10 -7.27
N LYS A 582 -39.88 -23.38 -7.94
CA LYS A 582 -39.07 -24.58 -7.68
C LYS A 582 -38.58 -24.61 -6.25
N TRP A 583 -38.05 -23.48 -5.78
CA TRP A 583 -37.53 -23.38 -4.42
C TRP A 583 -38.62 -23.55 -3.36
N GLN A 584 -39.80 -22.95 -3.54
CA GLN A 584 -40.94 -23.11 -2.64
C GLN A 584 -41.43 -24.55 -2.60
N CYS A 585 -41.59 -25.21 -3.75
CA CYS A 585 -41.95 -26.61 -3.84
C CYS A 585 -40.93 -27.49 -3.09
N PHE A 586 -39.63 -27.27 -3.33
CA PHE A 586 -38.57 -27.96 -2.61
C PHE A 586 -38.66 -27.76 -1.09
N ASN A 587 -38.78 -26.51 -0.62
CA ASN A 587 -38.86 -26.18 0.80
C ASN A 587 -40.07 -26.86 1.48
N ILE A 588 -41.25 -26.83 0.85
CA ILE A 588 -42.46 -27.49 1.36
C ILE A 588 -42.23 -29.00 1.48
N LEU A 589 -41.69 -29.63 0.44
CA LEU A 589 -41.42 -31.06 0.43
C LEU A 589 -40.43 -31.48 1.53
N ILE A 590 -39.32 -30.74 1.69
CA ILE A 590 -38.33 -31.03 2.74
C ILE A 590 -38.93 -30.84 4.14
N GLN A 591 -39.74 -29.81 4.36
CA GLN A 591 -40.41 -29.60 5.64
C GLN A 591 -41.41 -30.73 5.98
N LYS A 592 -42.18 -31.20 4.99
CA LYS A 592 -43.11 -32.34 5.15
C LYS A 592 -42.37 -33.62 5.50
N ILE A 593 -41.21 -33.87 4.87
CA ILE A 593 -40.33 -35.00 5.19
C ILE A 593 -39.88 -34.91 6.66
N GLU A 594 -39.33 -33.78 7.10
CA GLU A 594 -38.84 -33.63 8.49
C GLU A 594 -39.98 -33.77 9.53
N GLN A 595 -41.17 -33.23 9.25
CA GLN A 595 -42.34 -33.38 10.12
C GLN A 595 -42.75 -34.85 10.28
N THR A 596 -42.81 -35.59 9.17
CA THR A 596 -43.19 -37.01 9.20
C THR A 596 -42.12 -37.84 9.92
N PHE A 597 -40.83 -37.54 9.70
CA PHE A 597 -39.74 -38.22 10.38
C PHE A 597 -39.78 -38.00 11.89
N THR A 598 -40.15 -36.79 12.33
CA THR A 598 -40.35 -36.48 13.75
C THR A 598 -41.48 -37.32 14.37
N LEU A 599 -42.59 -37.50 13.65
CA LEU A 599 -43.71 -38.36 14.09
C LEU A 599 -43.30 -39.83 14.17
N VAL A 600 -42.54 -40.31 13.19
CA VAL A 600 -42.00 -41.69 13.17
C VAL A 600 -41.05 -41.92 14.36
N GLU A 601 -40.16 -40.97 14.64
CA GLU A 601 -39.24 -41.08 15.77
C GLU A 601 -39.94 -41.11 17.12
N HIS A 602 -40.93 -40.23 17.33
CA HIS A 602 -41.73 -40.23 18.55
C HIS A 602 -42.45 -41.57 18.78
N HIS A 603 -42.95 -42.20 17.71
CA HIS A 603 -43.58 -43.50 17.79
C HIS A 603 -42.59 -44.62 18.14
N LEU A 604 -41.41 -44.61 17.51
CA LEU A 604 -40.37 -45.64 17.69
C LEU A 604 -39.62 -45.54 19.04
N GLN A 605 -39.76 -44.44 19.78
CA GLN A 605 -39.21 -44.31 21.14
C GLN A 605 -39.96 -45.13 22.20
N GLN A 606 -41.12 -45.70 21.87
CA GLN A 606 -41.88 -46.56 22.78
C GLN A 606 -41.17 -47.91 22.98
N SER A 607 -41.16 -48.42 24.22
CA SER A 607 -40.40 -49.62 24.62
C SER A 607 -40.71 -50.87 23.80
N ALA A 608 -41.94 -50.99 23.27
CA ALA A 608 -42.36 -52.10 22.42
C ALA A 608 -41.68 -52.15 21.03
N TYR A 609 -41.00 -51.07 20.61
CA TYR A 609 -40.43 -50.93 19.25
C TYR A 609 -38.92 -50.65 19.24
N GLN A 610 -38.20 -50.94 20.33
CA GLN A 610 -36.77 -50.60 20.46
C GLN A 610 -35.89 -51.14 19.32
N GLU A 611 -36.09 -52.39 18.89
CA GLU A 611 -35.31 -52.99 17.80
C GLU A 611 -35.56 -52.28 16.46
N GLN A 612 -36.83 -51.99 16.14
CA GLN A 612 -37.20 -51.22 14.95
C GLN A 612 -36.67 -49.78 15.03
N GLY A 613 -36.67 -49.18 16.22
CA GLY A 613 -36.07 -47.88 16.49
C GLY A 613 -34.57 -47.84 16.16
N GLN A 614 -33.82 -48.88 16.54
CA GLN A 614 -32.39 -48.98 16.19
C GLN A 614 -32.16 -49.14 14.69
N ARG A 615 -32.94 -49.99 14.01
CA ARG A 615 -32.87 -50.16 12.55
C ARG A 615 -33.23 -48.88 11.80
N TRP A 616 -34.25 -48.17 12.27
CA TRP A 616 -34.64 -46.86 11.74
C TRP A 616 -33.51 -45.85 11.86
N GLN A 617 -32.85 -45.73 13.03
CA GLN A 617 -31.74 -44.79 13.20
C GLN A 617 -30.58 -45.04 12.24
N GLN A 618 -30.33 -46.30 11.85
CA GLN A 618 -29.30 -46.65 10.87
C GLN A 618 -29.68 -46.25 9.43
N GLN A 619 -30.96 -46.36 9.06
CA GLN A 619 -31.42 -46.08 7.69
C GLN A 619 -31.95 -44.66 7.48
N LYS A 620 -32.36 -43.96 8.54
CA LYS A 620 -33.02 -42.65 8.48
C LYS A 620 -32.23 -41.65 7.63
N ILE A 621 -30.94 -41.49 7.91
CA ILE A 621 -30.08 -40.51 7.23
C ILE A 621 -29.94 -40.86 5.75
N ILE A 622 -29.75 -42.15 5.42
CA ILE A 622 -29.61 -42.62 4.03
C ILE A 622 -30.91 -42.37 3.26
N TYR A 623 -32.04 -42.77 3.85
CA TYR A 623 -33.36 -42.61 3.27
C TYR A 623 -33.69 -41.13 3.04
N GLN A 624 -33.47 -40.27 4.05
CA GLN A 624 -33.69 -38.83 3.97
C GLN A 624 -32.81 -38.17 2.90
N ARG A 625 -31.50 -38.49 2.88
CA ARG A 625 -30.57 -37.99 1.87
C ARG A 625 -31.01 -38.36 0.46
N ASN A 626 -31.45 -39.60 0.25
CA ASN A 626 -31.95 -40.06 -1.04
C ASN A 626 -33.23 -39.32 -1.47
N LEU A 627 -34.17 -39.10 -0.55
CA LEU A 627 -35.38 -38.31 -0.85
C LEU A 627 -35.01 -36.89 -1.29
N HIS A 628 -34.14 -36.22 -0.53
CA HIS A 628 -33.69 -34.86 -0.87
C HIS A 628 -33.04 -34.80 -2.25
N ARG A 629 -32.20 -35.80 -2.58
CA ARG A 629 -31.54 -35.93 -3.88
C ARG A 629 -32.54 -36.16 -5.02
N ILE A 630 -33.50 -37.07 -4.85
CA ILE A 630 -34.52 -37.37 -5.86
C ILE A 630 -35.34 -36.11 -6.18
N ILE A 631 -35.79 -35.40 -5.14
CA ILE A 631 -36.59 -34.18 -5.30
C ILE A 631 -35.76 -33.08 -5.99
N CYS A 632 -34.51 -32.87 -5.54
CA CYS A 632 -33.63 -31.87 -6.13
C CYS A 632 -33.38 -32.17 -7.62
N HIS A 633 -33.04 -33.41 -7.96
CA HIS A 633 -32.80 -33.83 -9.33
C HIS A 633 -34.05 -33.62 -10.23
N ALA A 634 -35.23 -33.95 -9.72
CA ALA A 634 -36.48 -33.76 -10.45
C ALA A 634 -36.75 -32.26 -10.72
N LEU A 635 -36.52 -31.39 -9.73
CA LEU A 635 -36.74 -29.95 -9.89
C LEU A 635 -35.65 -29.26 -10.73
N GLU A 636 -34.44 -29.80 -10.75
CA GLU A 636 -33.31 -29.29 -11.54
C GLU A 636 -33.36 -29.70 -13.02
N SER A 637 -33.88 -30.90 -13.33
CA SER A 637 -33.89 -31.45 -14.69
C SER A 637 -34.59 -30.53 -15.70
N LYS A 638 -34.04 -30.55 -16.92
CA LYS A 638 -34.54 -29.83 -18.10
C LYS A 638 -35.28 -30.76 -19.08
N ASP A 639 -35.41 -32.04 -18.74
CA ASP A 639 -36.09 -33.02 -19.56
C ASP A 639 -37.61 -32.78 -19.61
N ASP A 640 -38.31 -33.61 -20.38
CA ASP A 640 -39.77 -33.57 -20.45
C ASP A 640 -40.41 -33.75 -19.06
N ARG A 641 -41.39 -32.90 -18.73
CA ARG A 641 -42.03 -32.84 -17.41
C ARG A 641 -42.65 -34.16 -16.99
N GLN A 642 -43.27 -34.89 -17.93
CA GLN A 642 -43.94 -36.14 -17.65
C GLN A 642 -42.93 -37.26 -17.42
N SER A 643 -41.85 -37.29 -18.20
CA SER A 643 -40.72 -38.22 -18.00
C SER A 643 -40.05 -38.01 -16.63
N ILE A 644 -39.79 -36.76 -16.23
CA ILE A 644 -39.19 -36.43 -14.93
C ILE A 644 -40.08 -36.91 -13.79
N LEU A 645 -41.39 -36.63 -13.86
CA LEU A 645 -42.34 -36.99 -12.82
C LEU A 645 -42.42 -38.51 -12.63
N GLU A 646 -42.49 -39.28 -13.72
CA GLU A 646 -42.54 -40.74 -13.63
C GLU A 646 -41.22 -41.34 -13.12
N GLN A 647 -40.08 -40.81 -13.53
CA GLN A 647 -38.78 -41.22 -13.00
C GLN A 647 -38.65 -40.91 -11.50
N ALA A 648 -39.13 -39.74 -11.08
CA ALA A 648 -39.14 -39.35 -9.66
C ALA A 648 -40.04 -40.27 -8.84
N LYS A 649 -41.28 -40.53 -9.28
CA LYS A 649 -42.20 -41.49 -8.62
C LYS A 649 -41.59 -42.87 -8.48
N TRP A 650 -40.98 -43.38 -9.55
CA TRP A 650 -40.32 -44.68 -9.51
C TRP A 650 -39.17 -44.71 -8.48
N SER A 651 -38.35 -43.66 -8.47
CA SER A 651 -37.21 -43.55 -7.54
C SER A 651 -37.67 -43.39 -6.09
N LEU A 652 -38.74 -42.62 -5.85
CA LEU A 652 -39.36 -42.46 -4.53
C LEU A 652 -39.89 -43.80 -4.01
N LYS A 653 -40.67 -44.54 -4.81
CA LYS A 653 -41.17 -45.87 -4.44
C LYS A 653 -40.05 -46.87 -4.20
N SER A 654 -39.02 -46.87 -5.04
CA SER A 654 -37.86 -47.74 -4.85
C SER A 654 -37.13 -47.44 -3.54
N ASN A 655 -36.92 -46.16 -3.22
CA ASN A 655 -36.26 -45.74 -1.98
C ASN A 655 -37.13 -46.08 -0.76
N GLN A 656 -38.45 -45.89 -0.86
CA GLN A 656 -39.42 -46.27 0.18
C GLN A 656 -39.38 -47.77 0.46
N GLN A 657 -39.44 -48.60 -0.59
CA GLN A 657 -39.43 -50.06 -0.47
C GLN A 657 -38.15 -50.56 0.22
N GLN A 658 -36.98 -50.06 -0.20
CA GLN A 658 -35.70 -50.40 0.42
C GLN A 658 -35.66 -50.06 1.92
N CYS A 659 -36.23 -48.93 2.31
CA CYS A 659 -36.29 -48.51 3.70
C CYS A 659 -37.26 -49.37 4.51
N THR A 660 -38.47 -49.62 3.99
CA THR A 660 -39.48 -50.44 4.67
C THR A 660 -39.00 -51.88 4.84
N ASP A 661 -38.37 -52.48 3.83
CA ASP A 661 -37.86 -53.85 3.90
C ASP A 661 -36.78 -54.03 4.97
N PHE A 662 -36.02 -52.97 5.26
CA PHE A 662 -35.01 -52.98 6.33
C PHE A 662 -35.62 -52.84 7.73
N ILE A 663 -36.67 -52.03 7.87
CA ILE A 663 -37.27 -51.69 9.17
C ILE A 663 -38.27 -52.77 9.63
N GLU A 664 -38.93 -53.44 8.69
CA GLU A 664 -39.94 -54.45 9.02
C GLU A 664 -39.36 -55.57 9.90
N PRO A 665 -40.11 -56.02 10.92
CA PRO A 665 -39.68 -57.08 11.81
C PRO A 665 -39.81 -58.44 11.12
N SER A 666 -38.94 -59.38 11.45
CA SER A 666 -39.03 -60.75 10.96
C SER A 666 -40.25 -61.45 11.57
N HIS A 667 -41.28 -61.73 10.77
CA HIS A 667 -42.48 -62.42 11.23
C HIS A 667 -42.32 -63.95 11.23
N SER A 668 -42.92 -64.64 12.22
CA SER A 668 -43.04 -66.09 12.21
C SER A 668 -44.07 -66.55 11.16
N LEU A 669 -43.93 -67.79 10.64
CA LEU A 669 -44.83 -68.36 9.64
C LEU A 669 -46.32 -68.32 10.04
N ILE A 670 -46.60 -68.48 11.34
CA ILE A 670 -47.96 -68.44 11.89
C ILE A 670 -48.54 -67.03 11.78
N LEU A 671 -47.76 -66.01 12.13
CA LEU A 671 -48.19 -64.62 12.06
C LEU A 671 -48.45 -64.18 10.60
N ILE A 672 -47.61 -64.64 9.65
CA ILE A 672 -47.81 -64.39 8.21
C ILE A 672 -49.14 -65.00 7.74
N LEU A 673 -49.47 -66.22 8.19
CA LEU A 673 -50.71 -66.90 7.81
C LEU A 673 -51.94 -66.22 8.39
N LEU A 674 -51.86 -65.73 9.64
CA LEU A 674 -52.90 -64.91 10.28
C LEU A 674 -53.10 -63.57 9.56
N ILE A 675 -52.03 -62.87 9.17
CA ILE A 675 -52.10 -61.62 8.40
C ILE A 675 -52.79 -61.86 7.05
N LYS A 676 -52.44 -62.94 6.34
CA LYS A 676 -53.09 -63.31 5.07
C LYS A 676 -54.58 -63.61 5.25
N LEU A 677 -54.94 -64.34 6.30
CA LEU A 677 -56.33 -64.68 6.61
C LEU A 677 -57.15 -63.44 7.01
N ALA A 678 -56.60 -62.55 7.84
CA ALA A 678 -57.23 -61.29 8.23
C ALA A 678 -57.48 -60.38 7.01
N ASN A 679 -56.50 -60.28 6.11
CA ASN A 679 -56.65 -59.55 4.84
C ASN A 679 -57.74 -60.14 3.94
N PHE A 680 -57.80 -61.47 3.84
CA PHE A 680 -58.83 -62.16 3.07
C PHE A 680 -60.23 -61.88 3.64
N ILE A 681 -60.38 -62.00 4.96
CA ILE A 681 -61.64 -61.72 5.66
C ILE A 681 -62.10 -60.27 5.43
N ILE A 682 -61.21 -59.29 5.57
CA ILE A 682 -61.55 -57.87 5.31
C ILE A 682 -61.96 -57.66 3.86
N SER A 683 -61.25 -58.28 2.91
CA SER A 683 -61.56 -58.16 1.49
C SER A 683 -62.96 -58.68 1.17
N VAL A 684 -63.34 -59.83 1.75
CA VAL A 684 -64.65 -60.45 1.56
C VAL A 684 -65.75 -59.64 2.25
N LEU A 685 -65.56 -59.29 3.52
CA LEU A 685 -66.59 -58.59 4.32
C LEU A 685 -66.86 -57.16 3.83
N THR A 686 -65.85 -56.50 3.25
CA THR A 686 -66.00 -55.12 2.75
C THR A 686 -66.25 -55.04 1.25
N LEU A 687 -66.45 -56.19 0.58
CA LEU A 687 -66.54 -56.28 -0.89
C LEU A 687 -65.40 -55.51 -1.58
N THR A 688 -64.19 -55.61 -1.02
CA THR A 688 -62.97 -54.90 -1.42
C THR A 688 -62.96 -53.37 -1.29
N LEU A 689 -64.07 -52.74 -0.85
CA LEU A 689 -64.19 -51.29 -0.74
C LEU A 689 -63.17 -50.70 0.24
N ALA A 690 -62.98 -51.33 1.40
CA ALA A 690 -62.00 -50.87 2.39
C ALA A 690 -60.57 -50.97 1.86
N ASN A 691 -60.25 -52.04 1.11
CA ASN A 691 -58.94 -52.20 0.48
C ASN A 691 -58.71 -51.16 -0.62
N HIS A 692 -59.76 -50.78 -1.36
CA HIS A 692 -59.68 -49.75 -2.38
C HIS A 692 -59.46 -48.36 -1.76
N ILE A 693 -60.20 -48.03 -0.69
CA ILE A 693 -60.01 -46.79 0.07
C ILE A 693 -58.59 -46.75 0.66
N LYS A 694 -58.14 -47.84 1.28
CA LYS A 694 -56.78 -47.93 1.82
C LYS A 694 -55.72 -47.75 0.74
N LYS A 695 -55.85 -48.45 -0.39
CA LYS A 695 -54.94 -48.30 -1.54
C LYS A 695 -54.88 -46.86 -2.05
N ARG A 696 -56.01 -46.16 -2.05
CA ARG A 696 -56.08 -44.74 -2.44
C ARG A 696 -55.37 -43.84 -1.43
N CYS A 697 -55.47 -44.13 -0.13
CA CYS A 697 -54.86 -43.31 0.92
C CYS A 697 -53.37 -43.61 1.13
N THR A 698 -52.93 -44.88 1.11
CA THR A 698 -51.57 -45.29 1.49
C THR A 698 -50.76 -45.88 0.34
N GLY A 699 -51.35 -46.07 -0.85
CA GLY A 699 -50.73 -46.75 -1.98
C GLY A 699 -50.83 -48.29 -1.95
N TYR A 700 -51.22 -48.89 -0.81
CA TYR A 700 -51.29 -50.34 -0.60
C TYR A 700 -52.66 -50.78 -0.07
N GLY A 701 -53.24 -51.83 -0.66
CA GLY A 701 -54.62 -52.27 -0.36
C GLY A 701 -54.76 -53.26 0.79
N GLN A 702 -53.67 -53.80 1.33
CA GLN A 702 -53.70 -54.83 2.38
C GLN A 702 -53.58 -54.22 3.79
N PHE A 703 -54.41 -54.69 4.71
CA PHE A 703 -54.42 -54.36 6.13
C PHE A 703 -53.45 -55.30 6.88
N PHE A 704 -52.65 -54.78 7.82
CA PHE A 704 -51.71 -55.56 8.66
C PHE A 704 -50.46 -56.15 7.96
N THR A 705 -50.22 -55.88 6.68
CA THR A 705 -49.00 -56.35 5.98
C THR A 705 -47.76 -55.55 6.34
N TYR A 706 -47.93 -54.30 6.76
CA TYR A 706 -46.83 -53.40 7.13
C TYR A 706 -47.01 -52.93 8.56
N SER A 707 -45.89 -52.69 9.24
CA SER A 707 -45.87 -51.96 10.50
C SER A 707 -46.46 -50.55 10.31
N LYS A 708 -46.99 -49.99 11.40
CA LYS A 708 -47.52 -48.60 11.41
C LYS A 708 -46.46 -47.58 10.97
N THR A 709 -45.18 -47.85 11.27
CA THR A 709 -44.04 -47.05 10.82
C THR A 709 -43.91 -47.05 9.30
N SER A 710 -43.93 -48.23 8.66
CA SER A 710 -43.89 -48.34 7.20
C SER A 710 -45.12 -47.74 6.52
N GLU A 711 -46.29 -47.85 7.15
CA GLU A 711 -47.51 -47.18 6.67
C GLU A 711 -47.37 -45.65 6.65
N GLN A 712 -46.70 -45.07 7.67
CA GLN A 712 -46.37 -43.63 7.68
C GLN A 712 -45.35 -43.25 6.59
N LEU A 713 -44.37 -44.11 6.28
CA LEU A 713 -43.43 -43.86 5.18
C LEU A 713 -44.11 -43.96 3.80
N CYS A 714 -45.07 -44.87 3.64
CA CYS A 714 -45.90 -44.96 2.44
C CYS A 714 -46.77 -43.70 2.27
N LEU A 715 -47.39 -43.23 3.35
CA LEU A 715 -48.17 -41.98 3.37
C LEU A 715 -47.31 -40.77 3.01
N LEU A 716 -46.09 -40.67 3.55
CA LEU A 716 -45.14 -39.62 3.18
C LEU A 716 -44.80 -39.69 1.69
N THR A 717 -44.46 -40.87 1.18
CA THR A 717 -44.11 -41.05 -0.24
C THR A 717 -45.25 -40.59 -1.13
N ARG A 718 -46.49 -40.98 -0.80
CA ARG A 718 -47.68 -40.54 -1.53
C ARG A 718 -47.90 -39.03 -1.45
N ALA A 719 -47.73 -38.43 -0.28
CA ALA A 719 -47.86 -36.98 -0.12
C ALA A 719 -46.79 -36.20 -0.90
N VAL A 720 -45.56 -36.71 -0.97
CA VAL A 720 -44.49 -36.14 -1.81
C VAL A 720 -44.83 -36.29 -3.29
N GLU A 721 -45.33 -37.45 -3.72
CA GLU A 721 -45.80 -37.66 -5.10
C GLU A 721 -46.90 -36.68 -5.49
N GLU A 722 -47.91 -36.49 -4.63
CA GLU A 722 -49.05 -35.59 -4.90
C GLU A 722 -48.62 -34.12 -5.02
N GLU A 723 -47.68 -33.68 -4.19
CA GLU A 723 -47.11 -32.33 -4.29
C GLU A 723 -46.25 -32.15 -5.56
N MET A 724 -45.50 -33.18 -5.95
CA MET A 724 -44.77 -33.15 -7.21
C MET A 724 -45.74 -33.17 -8.41
N GLU A 725 -46.78 -33.99 -8.38
CA GLU A 725 -47.85 -34.02 -9.39
C GLU A 725 -48.51 -32.64 -9.53
N ALA A 726 -48.85 -31.99 -8.40
CA ALA A 726 -49.43 -30.65 -8.40
C ALA A 726 -48.48 -29.60 -9.02
N TYR A 727 -47.17 -29.71 -8.78
CA TYR A 727 -46.17 -28.82 -9.38
C TYR A 727 -45.97 -29.05 -10.88
N PHE A 728 -45.88 -30.32 -11.31
CA PHE A 728 -45.61 -30.69 -12.70
C PHE A 728 -46.85 -30.71 -13.60
N SER A 729 -48.05 -30.66 -13.02
CA SER A 729 -49.30 -30.57 -13.78
C SER A 729 -49.28 -29.32 -14.68
N PRO A 730 -49.60 -29.45 -15.97
CA PRO A 730 -49.89 -28.27 -16.78
C PRO A 730 -51.12 -27.58 -16.16
N PHE A 731 -51.04 -26.27 -15.96
CA PHE A 731 -52.25 -25.46 -15.96
C PHE A 731 -52.77 -25.38 -17.39
#